data_AF-A0A9E3DJ99-F1
#
_entry.id   AF-A0A9E3DJ99-F1
#
_cell.length_a   1.000
_cell.length_b   1.000
_cell.length_c   1.000
_cell.angle_alpha   90.00
_cell.angle_beta   90.00
_cell.angle_gamma   90.00
#
_symmetry.space_group_name_H-M   'P 1'
#
loop_
_entity.id
_entity.type
_entity.pdbx_description
1 polymer ?
#
loop_
_entity_poly.entity_id
_entity_poly.type
_entity_poly.pdbx_seq_one_letter_code
_entity_poly.pdbx_strand_id
1 'polypeptide(L)'
;MAFSPQSGFANDRAPGADVTAVLGPTNTGKTHLAIERLLAHSSGLIGLPLRLLAREVYNKIADRAGVDSVALITGEEKIKPKNPRFWVSTVEAMPRDLDVSFLAVDEIQIAADLERGHVFTDRILNRRGRDETMLLGAATMRPIIERLLPGASLVTRPRLSQLEFAGDRKITRQPRRTAIVAFSAEEVYAIAELIRRQHGGAAVVLGSLSPRTRNAQVAMFQNGEVDYLVATDAIGMGLNLDVDHVAFASDRKYDGYQFRRLTPSEFAQIAGRAGRATRDGTFGTTGRCEPFEPELVNALQNHTFDSVKVLQWRNSKLDFSSLGSLQVSLARPPGHEALTRAPIAEDMRVLDHVARDADIRDIAHGAAAVERLWEACQIPDYRKIAPAAHAELVATLFDFLMRKGKIPDGWFAAQVDQADRTDGDIDTLSGRIAQIRTWTFVANRPDWLASPEHWQEITRDVENKLSDALHERLTERFVDRRTSVLMRRLRENTVLSTEIGKTGEVIVEGHAIGRLDGFTFAPDAAEAGSDAKALQAAAQQVVAREIDARAEKLGAAADEQFVLTSDGTIRWTGDAVARLVAAEDALHPRLRIIADERLTGASREKVEARLTLWLKTHIEKLLLPMFELSRAEDVAGIARGIAFQLVEALGVLERNKISAEMKDLDQSSRATLRKYGVRFGAYHIYFPGLLKPAARALAALLWALKRDDVDLTVLSGAQHLASSGRTSFPVDKQLARDAYRVLGYRQCGERAVRVDILERLADLIRPALAWRENSPGEKPAGAFDGRSFVVTQAMTSLTGSAGEDFASILRALGYRMERRPPLPPKPVVVETVAAETPVEGAAVAPLDVAAEAAVEAAAVEPPAEVEAVLVDQPVTGDPAPSAALLPEVTPPTTGAATSAVVEAQPQAVAEPETLTAADATAQAAETSAEAAPAAEAPASTASAEAEPAAPAEPALVEVWRPGGRGEERRPRHERGGRHRHGRAQRQDGAGAEAQPAQEGKKQGEKQGEKQGEKQGEKQGERHGDKRERHRHHGRRDFRKPGAAPADPAVAPPEAAPAREPSQEQRGDRRERLEGKDRDRDNNKREKFGERQGERRDDRDRRDRGRDRDKGRDKRDRESGPALRHYATSQNPRERGSSADPNSPFAKLAALKEQLAGGNRKE
;
A
#
# COMPACT_ATOMS: atom_id res chain seq x y z
N MET A 1 -16.12 -11.57 -72.22
CA MET A 1 -16.14 -12.66 -73.22
C MET A 1 -16.68 -13.92 -72.54
N ALA A 2 -17.33 -14.83 -73.26
CA ALA A 2 -17.86 -16.05 -72.67
C ALA A 2 -16.76 -17.11 -72.46
N PHE A 3 -16.69 -17.71 -71.27
CA PHE A 3 -15.81 -18.86 -71.02
C PHE A 3 -16.46 -20.14 -71.53
N SER A 4 -15.69 -20.94 -72.27
CA SER A 4 -16.14 -22.23 -72.81
C SER A 4 -16.08 -23.32 -71.72
N PRO A 5 -17.13 -24.14 -71.53
CA PRO A 5 -17.14 -25.18 -70.51
C PRO A 5 -16.36 -26.42 -70.98
N GLN A 6 -15.03 -26.41 -70.82
CA GLN A 6 -14.18 -27.57 -71.10
C GLN A 6 -13.52 -28.16 -69.84
N SER A 7 -14.26 -29.07 -69.21
CA SER A 7 -13.71 -30.34 -68.71
C SER A 7 -14.86 -31.35 -68.64
N GLY A 8 -15.15 -31.98 -69.78
CA GLY A 8 -16.22 -32.97 -69.96
C GLY A 8 -15.94 -34.33 -69.30
N PHE A 9 -15.21 -34.35 -68.19
CA PHE A 9 -15.02 -35.52 -67.35
C PHE A 9 -15.83 -35.34 -66.07
N ALA A 10 -17.04 -35.89 -66.05
CA ALA A 10 -17.69 -36.20 -64.78
C ALA A 10 -16.76 -37.17 -64.04
N ASN A 11 -16.23 -36.75 -62.91
CA ASN A 11 -15.21 -37.51 -62.19
C ASN A 11 -15.91 -38.64 -61.42
N ASP A 12 -15.74 -39.89 -61.84
CA ASP A 12 -16.28 -41.07 -61.13
C ASP A 12 -15.65 -41.28 -59.73
N ARG A 13 -14.76 -40.38 -59.31
CA ARG A 13 -14.27 -40.28 -57.93
C ARG A 13 -15.35 -39.70 -57.01
N ALA A 14 -15.57 -40.35 -55.88
CA ALA A 14 -16.49 -39.84 -54.85
C ALA A 14 -16.07 -38.44 -54.34
N PRO A 15 -17.00 -37.56 -53.90
CA PRO A 15 -16.70 -36.19 -53.50
C PRO A 15 -15.61 -35.98 -52.42
N GLY A 16 -15.35 -37.01 -51.59
CA GLY A 16 -14.27 -37.03 -50.60
C GLY A 16 -12.95 -37.64 -51.06
N ALA A 17 -12.83 -38.09 -52.32
CA ALA A 17 -11.57 -38.58 -52.86
C ALA A 17 -10.47 -37.51 -52.72
N ASP A 18 -9.26 -37.97 -52.38
CA ASP A 18 -8.07 -37.14 -52.16
C ASP A 18 -8.23 -36.11 -51.01
N VAL A 19 -9.27 -36.26 -50.17
CA VAL A 19 -9.49 -35.51 -48.92
C VAL A 19 -9.13 -36.35 -47.70
N THR A 20 -8.29 -35.81 -46.81
CA THR A 20 -8.00 -36.35 -45.48
C THR A 20 -8.49 -35.41 -44.39
N ALA A 21 -9.46 -35.85 -43.60
CA ALA A 21 -9.95 -35.13 -42.43
C ALA A 21 -9.23 -35.60 -41.15
N VAL A 22 -8.43 -34.72 -40.56
CA VAL A 22 -7.69 -34.95 -39.32
C VAL A 22 -8.45 -34.31 -38.16
N LEU A 23 -9.07 -35.15 -37.32
CA LEU A 23 -10.05 -34.72 -36.32
C LEU A 23 -9.59 -35.02 -34.88
N GLY A 24 -9.91 -34.14 -33.94
CA GLY A 24 -9.57 -34.31 -32.52
C GLY A 24 -9.70 -33.01 -31.72
N PRO A 25 -9.54 -33.04 -30.38
CA PRO A 25 -9.62 -31.85 -29.52
C PRO A 25 -8.51 -30.81 -29.80
N THR A 26 -8.47 -29.73 -29.00
CA THR A 26 -7.31 -28.81 -28.96
C THR A 26 -6.06 -29.52 -28.39
N ASN A 27 -4.88 -28.90 -28.52
CA ASN A 27 -3.58 -29.48 -28.10
C ASN A 27 -3.32 -30.90 -28.66
N THR A 28 -3.54 -31.09 -29.96
CA THR A 28 -3.43 -32.38 -30.70
C THR A 28 -2.42 -32.37 -31.86
N GLY A 29 -1.75 -31.24 -32.10
CA GLY A 29 -0.74 -31.12 -33.16
C GLY A 29 -1.27 -31.12 -34.61
N LYS A 30 -2.59 -30.95 -34.83
CA LYS A 30 -3.24 -30.91 -36.16
C LYS A 30 -2.58 -29.89 -37.11
N THR A 31 -2.55 -28.61 -36.75
CA THR A 31 -2.03 -27.52 -37.59
C THR A 31 -0.52 -27.69 -37.87
N HIS A 32 0.25 -28.26 -36.94
CA HIS A 32 1.66 -28.57 -37.16
C HIS A 32 1.85 -29.65 -38.23
N LEU A 33 1.06 -30.73 -38.19
CA LEU A 33 1.05 -31.76 -39.25
C LEU A 33 0.71 -31.15 -40.61
N ALA A 34 -0.28 -30.26 -40.69
CA ALA A 34 -0.63 -29.59 -41.94
C ALA A 34 0.48 -28.67 -42.47
N ILE A 35 1.26 -28.03 -41.60
CA ILE A 35 2.45 -27.26 -41.99
C ILE A 35 3.55 -28.17 -42.55
N GLU A 36 3.81 -29.33 -41.93
CA GLU A 36 4.77 -30.31 -42.47
C GLU A 36 4.34 -30.84 -43.84
N ARG A 37 3.05 -31.18 -44.02
CA ARG A 37 2.52 -31.61 -45.31
C ARG A 37 2.61 -30.50 -46.35
N LEU A 38 2.18 -29.28 -46.03
CA LEU A 38 2.25 -28.12 -46.91
C LEU A 38 3.67 -27.87 -47.42
N LEU A 39 4.68 -27.94 -46.54
CA LEU A 39 6.09 -27.72 -46.89
C LEU A 39 6.73 -28.89 -47.68
N ALA A 40 6.17 -30.10 -47.57
CA ALA A 40 6.60 -31.26 -48.37
C ALA A 40 6.08 -31.24 -49.83
N HIS A 41 5.14 -30.34 -50.16
CA HIS A 41 4.50 -30.23 -51.47
C HIS A 41 5.10 -29.14 -52.37
N SER A 42 4.81 -29.20 -53.68
CA SER A 42 5.38 -28.27 -54.67
C SER A 42 4.93 -26.82 -54.43
N SER A 43 3.64 -26.64 -54.16
CA SER A 43 2.96 -25.42 -53.72
C SER A 43 1.83 -25.77 -52.74
N GLY A 44 1.39 -24.81 -51.93
CA GLY A 44 0.32 -25.08 -50.97
C GLY A 44 -0.43 -23.86 -50.47
N LEU A 45 -1.67 -24.08 -50.04
CA LEU A 45 -2.58 -23.07 -49.50
C LEU A 45 -3.16 -23.54 -48.16
N ILE A 46 -3.09 -22.73 -47.10
CA ILE A 46 -3.71 -23.02 -45.81
C ILE A 46 -4.63 -21.87 -45.36
N GLY A 47 -5.92 -22.19 -45.19
CA GLY A 47 -6.93 -21.30 -44.64
C GLY A 47 -7.10 -21.49 -43.14
N LEU A 48 -6.97 -20.40 -42.40
CA LEU A 48 -7.02 -20.37 -40.92
C LEU A 48 -8.18 -19.47 -40.46
N PRO A 49 -8.80 -19.74 -39.31
CA PRO A 49 -10.06 -19.08 -38.94
C PRO A 49 -9.90 -17.64 -38.42
N LEU A 50 -8.66 -17.17 -38.20
CA LEU A 50 -8.33 -15.90 -37.57
C LEU A 50 -7.04 -15.31 -38.14
N ARG A 51 -7.00 -13.98 -38.33
CA ARG A 51 -5.81 -13.22 -38.79
C ARG A 51 -4.56 -13.49 -37.95
N LEU A 52 -4.73 -13.70 -36.64
CA LEU A 52 -3.63 -14.03 -35.72
C LEU A 52 -2.99 -15.39 -36.03
N LEU A 53 -3.79 -16.43 -36.29
CA LEU A 53 -3.26 -17.73 -36.73
C LEU A 53 -2.64 -17.63 -38.13
N ALA A 54 -3.26 -16.87 -39.05
CA ALA A 54 -2.67 -16.63 -40.36
C ALA A 54 -1.27 -16.00 -40.24
N ARG A 55 -1.06 -15.04 -39.33
CA ARG A 55 0.27 -14.47 -39.08
C ARG A 55 1.23 -15.43 -38.36
N GLU A 56 0.76 -16.18 -37.36
CA GLU A 56 1.59 -17.18 -36.65
C GLU A 56 2.08 -18.30 -37.59
N VAL A 57 1.21 -18.77 -38.49
CA VAL A 57 1.55 -19.81 -39.48
C VAL A 57 2.39 -19.24 -40.62
N TYR A 58 2.11 -18.01 -41.08
CA TYR A 58 2.95 -17.31 -42.06
C TYR A 58 4.40 -17.19 -41.58
N ASN A 59 4.62 -16.71 -40.34
CA ASN A 59 5.98 -16.61 -39.79
C ASN A 59 6.68 -17.98 -39.81
N LYS A 60 6.06 -19.03 -39.24
CA LYS A 60 6.65 -20.39 -39.18
C LYS A 60 6.98 -21.01 -40.53
N ILE A 61 6.26 -20.64 -41.59
CA ILE A 61 6.53 -21.10 -42.96
C ILE A 61 7.63 -20.23 -43.59
N ALA A 62 7.61 -18.90 -43.39
CA ALA A 62 8.64 -17.98 -43.86
C ALA A 62 10.01 -18.26 -43.23
N ASP A 63 10.06 -18.58 -41.94
CA ASP A 63 11.26 -19.00 -41.20
C ASP A 63 11.92 -20.28 -41.77
N ARG A 64 11.16 -21.09 -42.53
CA ARG A 64 11.60 -22.38 -43.09
C ARG A 64 11.76 -22.40 -44.61
N ALA A 65 10.99 -21.58 -45.33
CA ALA A 65 10.94 -21.54 -46.79
C ALA A 65 11.50 -20.23 -47.39
N GLY A 66 11.85 -19.25 -46.56
CA GLY A 66 12.21 -17.89 -46.98
C GLY A 66 10.98 -17.02 -47.23
N VAL A 67 11.10 -15.72 -46.92
CA VAL A 67 9.99 -14.75 -47.01
C VAL A 67 9.44 -14.65 -48.43
N ASP A 68 10.31 -14.65 -49.45
CA ASP A 68 9.92 -14.59 -50.87
C ASP A 68 9.08 -15.79 -51.36
N SER A 69 9.12 -16.92 -50.63
CA SER A 69 8.37 -18.13 -50.97
C SER A 69 6.93 -18.12 -50.45
N VAL A 70 6.54 -17.17 -49.58
CA VAL A 70 5.30 -17.23 -48.80
C VAL A 70 4.48 -15.96 -48.94
N ALA A 71 3.17 -16.10 -49.21
CA ALA A 71 2.20 -15.02 -49.16
C ALA A 71 1.32 -15.11 -47.90
N LEU A 72 0.93 -13.95 -47.36
CA LEU A 72 -0.11 -13.79 -46.33
C LEU A 72 -1.27 -13.00 -46.92
N ILE A 73 -2.49 -13.55 -46.90
CA ILE A 73 -3.70 -12.91 -47.46
C ILE A 73 -4.81 -12.89 -46.41
N THR A 74 -5.13 -11.72 -45.88
CA THR A 74 -6.27 -11.50 -44.97
C THR A 74 -7.21 -10.43 -45.53
N GLY A 75 -8.24 -10.00 -44.79
CA GLY A 75 -9.15 -8.95 -45.26
C GLY A 75 -8.51 -7.56 -45.22
N GLU A 76 -7.60 -7.35 -44.29
CA GLU A 76 -7.03 -6.06 -43.91
C GLU A 76 -5.52 -5.96 -44.19
N GLU A 77 -4.85 -7.08 -44.44
CA GLU A 77 -3.40 -7.16 -44.63
C GLU A 77 -3.03 -8.21 -45.69
N LYS A 78 -2.18 -7.81 -46.63
CA LYS A 78 -1.72 -8.62 -47.76
C LYS A 78 -0.21 -8.49 -47.91
N ILE A 79 0.51 -9.60 -47.82
CA ILE A 79 1.93 -9.70 -48.17
C ILE A 79 2.01 -10.69 -49.33
N LYS A 80 2.42 -10.20 -50.51
CA LYS A 80 2.53 -11.01 -51.72
C LYS A 80 3.89 -10.75 -52.37
N PRO A 81 4.90 -11.64 -52.18
CA PRO A 81 6.14 -11.56 -52.93
C PRO A 81 5.88 -11.87 -54.42
N LYS A 82 6.92 -11.80 -55.27
CA LYS A 82 6.75 -11.96 -56.72
C LYS A 82 6.28 -13.36 -57.13
N ASN A 83 6.85 -14.41 -56.53
CA ASN A 83 6.62 -15.82 -56.90
C ASN A 83 6.34 -16.74 -55.67
N PRO A 84 5.30 -16.49 -54.86
CA PRO A 84 4.98 -17.30 -53.68
C PRO A 84 4.58 -18.74 -54.06
N ARG A 85 5.31 -19.71 -53.49
CA ARG A 85 4.96 -21.14 -53.55
C ARG A 85 3.89 -21.50 -52.52
N PHE A 86 3.93 -20.84 -51.37
CA PHE A 86 3.06 -21.13 -50.23
C PHE A 86 2.18 -19.94 -49.90
N TRP A 87 0.93 -20.21 -49.55
CA TRP A 87 -0.09 -19.20 -49.32
C TRP A 87 -0.78 -19.46 -47.99
N VAL A 88 -0.78 -18.46 -47.12
CA VAL A 88 -1.41 -18.51 -45.80
C VAL A 88 -2.51 -17.46 -45.79
N SER A 89 -3.74 -17.83 -45.45
CA SER A 89 -4.87 -16.91 -45.50
C SER A 89 -5.83 -17.06 -44.34
N THR A 90 -6.73 -16.09 -44.17
CA THR A 90 -8.01 -16.41 -43.51
C THR A 90 -8.87 -17.28 -44.45
N VAL A 91 -9.83 -18.03 -43.91
CA VAL A 91 -10.73 -18.88 -44.73
C VAL A 91 -11.63 -18.04 -45.64
N GLU A 92 -12.00 -16.84 -45.17
CA GLU A 92 -12.72 -15.79 -45.89
C GLU A 92 -11.91 -15.25 -47.07
N ALA A 93 -10.66 -14.82 -46.81
CA ALA A 93 -9.77 -14.24 -47.82
C ALA A 93 -9.00 -15.29 -48.65
N MET A 94 -9.33 -16.58 -48.52
CA MET A 94 -8.68 -17.65 -49.26
C MET A 94 -8.84 -17.45 -50.78
N PRO A 95 -7.73 -17.37 -51.54
CA PRO A 95 -7.78 -17.28 -53.00
C PRO A 95 -8.51 -18.48 -53.63
N ARG A 96 -9.35 -18.18 -54.62
CA ARG A 96 -10.24 -19.16 -55.28
C ARG A 96 -9.75 -19.56 -56.68
N ASP A 97 -8.97 -18.68 -57.27
CA ASP A 97 -8.29 -18.73 -58.56
C ASP A 97 -7.00 -19.57 -58.54
N LEU A 98 -6.34 -19.69 -57.38
CA LEU A 98 -5.10 -20.45 -57.25
C LEU A 98 -5.30 -21.96 -57.36
N ASP A 99 -4.40 -22.59 -58.10
CA ASP A 99 -4.25 -24.04 -58.28
C ASP A 99 -2.95 -24.53 -57.62
N VAL A 100 -3.07 -25.39 -56.60
CA VAL A 100 -1.98 -25.77 -55.69
C VAL A 100 -1.95 -27.28 -55.44
N SER A 101 -0.78 -27.86 -55.21
CA SER A 101 -0.65 -29.29 -54.89
C SER A 101 -1.34 -29.66 -53.56
N PHE A 102 -1.15 -28.84 -52.52
CA PHE A 102 -1.72 -29.03 -51.19
C PHE A 102 -2.73 -27.94 -50.82
N LEU A 103 -3.88 -28.32 -50.25
CA LEU A 103 -4.82 -27.37 -49.66
C LEU A 103 -5.22 -27.81 -48.25
N ALA A 104 -5.16 -26.90 -47.27
CA ALA A 104 -5.65 -27.13 -45.91
C ALA A 104 -6.71 -26.11 -45.48
N VAL A 105 -7.69 -26.57 -44.68
CA VAL A 105 -8.67 -25.73 -43.97
C VAL A 105 -8.65 -26.11 -42.49
N ASP A 106 -8.35 -25.16 -41.61
CA ASP A 106 -8.31 -25.37 -40.15
C ASP A 106 -9.62 -24.99 -39.44
N GLU A 107 -9.86 -25.61 -38.29
CA GLU A 107 -11.04 -25.47 -37.42
C GLU A 107 -12.39 -25.59 -38.17
N ILE A 108 -12.53 -26.61 -39.03
CA ILE A 108 -13.71 -26.83 -39.90
C ILE A 108 -15.07 -26.87 -39.19
N GLN A 109 -15.11 -27.11 -37.86
CA GLN A 109 -16.35 -27.03 -37.08
C GLN A 109 -16.99 -25.64 -37.07
N ILE A 110 -16.25 -24.59 -37.43
CA ILE A 110 -16.83 -23.25 -37.67
C ILE A 110 -17.88 -23.28 -38.80
N ALA A 111 -17.90 -24.31 -39.67
CA ALA A 111 -18.99 -24.49 -40.63
C ALA A 111 -20.40 -24.59 -40.00
N ALA A 112 -20.52 -24.86 -38.69
CA ALA A 112 -21.77 -24.78 -37.95
C ALA A 112 -22.17 -23.36 -37.47
N ASP A 113 -21.23 -22.40 -37.47
CA ASP A 113 -21.41 -21.03 -36.98
C ASP A 113 -22.40 -20.20 -37.81
N LEU A 114 -23.30 -19.51 -37.11
CA LEU A 114 -24.46 -18.80 -37.67
C LEU A 114 -24.09 -17.61 -38.58
N GLU A 115 -22.94 -16.99 -38.37
CA GLU A 115 -22.52 -15.78 -39.09
C GLU A 115 -21.58 -16.14 -40.25
N ARG A 116 -20.49 -16.85 -39.94
CA ARG A 116 -19.35 -17.08 -40.83
C ARG A 116 -19.27 -18.52 -41.38
N GLY A 117 -19.98 -19.47 -40.77
CA GLY A 117 -19.85 -20.90 -41.11
C GLY A 117 -20.16 -21.23 -42.56
N HIS A 118 -21.03 -20.45 -43.21
CA HIS A 118 -21.34 -20.61 -44.63
C HIS A 118 -20.10 -20.51 -45.55
N VAL A 119 -19.07 -19.76 -45.15
CA VAL A 119 -17.80 -19.64 -45.88
C VAL A 119 -16.98 -20.92 -45.74
N PHE A 120 -16.90 -21.49 -44.53
CA PHE A 120 -16.19 -22.73 -44.26
C PHE A 120 -16.82 -23.89 -45.02
N THR A 121 -18.16 -23.98 -45.03
CA THR A 121 -18.91 -24.96 -45.82
C THR A 121 -18.60 -24.84 -47.32
N ASP A 122 -18.51 -23.62 -47.88
CA ASP A 122 -18.14 -23.41 -49.28
C ASP A 122 -16.70 -23.89 -49.58
N ARG A 123 -15.74 -23.73 -48.66
CA ARG A 123 -14.37 -24.28 -48.82
C ARG A 123 -14.34 -25.80 -48.71
N ILE A 124 -15.03 -26.38 -47.72
CA ILE A 124 -15.12 -27.84 -47.50
C ILE A 124 -15.72 -28.54 -48.73
N LEU A 125 -16.77 -27.96 -49.33
CA LEU A 125 -17.44 -28.55 -50.50
C LEU A 125 -16.69 -28.25 -51.81
N ASN A 126 -16.24 -27.01 -52.04
CA ASN A 126 -15.86 -26.53 -53.38
C ASN A 126 -14.37 -26.18 -53.58
N ARG A 127 -13.47 -26.42 -52.61
CA ARG A 127 -12.00 -26.26 -52.81
C ARG A 127 -11.24 -27.56 -52.54
N ARG A 128 -10.21 -27.80 -53.37
CA ARG A 128 -9.30 -28.96 -53.32
C ARG A 128 -7.89 -28.51 -53.68
N GLY A 129 -6.87 -29.22 -53.18
CA GLY A 129 -5.55 -29.27 -53.81
C GLY A 129 -5.50 -30.36 -54.88
N ARG A 130 -4.54 -30.30 -55.80
CA ARG A 130 -4.38 -31.32 -56.86
C ARG A 130 -4.00 -32.69 -56.33
N ASP A 131 -3.14 -32.72 -55.32
CA ASP A 131 -2.46 -33.93 -54.83
C ASP A 131 -2.91 -34.32 -53.42
N GLU A 132 -3.29 -33.35 -52.58
CA GLU A 132 -3.82 -33.59 -51.23
C GLU A 132 -4.70 -32.43 -50.75
N THR A 133 -5.88 -32.76 -50.21
CA THR A 133 -6.72 -31.82 -49.46
C THR A 133 -6.83 -32.25 -48.00
N MET A 134 -6.53 -31.37 -47.05
CA MET A 134 -6.55 -31.65 -45.62
C MET A 134 -7.58 -30.79 -44.86
N LEU A 135 -8.50 -31.44 -44.15
CA LEU A 135 -9.51 -30.76 -43.32
C LEU A 135 -9.17 -31.00 -41.84
N LEU A 136 -9.00 -29.94 -41.05
CA LEU A 136 -8.62 -30.05 -39.63
C LEU A 136 -9.75 -29.55 -38.73
N GLY A 137 -10.04 -30.25 -37.64
CA GLY A 137 -11.00 -29.73 -36.66
C GLY A 137 -11.33 -30.66 -35.50
N ALA A 138 -12.50 -30.44 -34.89
CA ALA A 138 -13.03 -31.20 -33.78
C ALA A 138 -13.53 -32.60 -34.19
N ALA A 139 -13.47 -33.57 -33.26
CA ALA A 139 -13.98 -34.94 -33.48
C ALA A 139 -15.49 -34.98 -33.82
N THR A 140 -16.26 -34.01 -33.33
CA THR A 140 -17.70 -33.83 -33.57
C THR A 140 -18.08 -33.64 -35.04
N MET A 141 -17.11 -33.32 -35.91
CA MET A 141 -17.31 -33.18 -37.36
C MET A 141 -17.29 -34.52 -38.12
N ARG A 142 -16.90 -35.63 -37.49
CA ARG A 142 -16.77 -36.93 -38.18
C ARG A 142 -18.05 -37.35 -38.93
N PRO A 143 -19.25 -37.38 -38.32
CA PRO A 143 -20.45 -37.92 -38.98
C PRO A 143 -21.09 -36.99 -40.02
N ILE A 144 -20.59 -35.75 -40.15
CA ILE A 144 -21.04 -34.80 -41.17
C ILE A 144 -20.06 -34.72 -42.34
N ILE A 145 -18.75 -34.91 -42.10
CA ILE A 145 -17.78 -35.14 -43.17
C ILE A 145 -18.02 -36.48 -43.86
N GLU A 146 -18.33 -37.55 -43.11
CA GLU A 146 -18.69 -38.87 -43.68
C GLU A 146 -19.88 -38.80 -44.64
N ARG A 147 -20.91 -37.98 -44.32
CA ARG A 147 -22.10 -37.79 -45.16
C ARG A 147 -21.87 -36.85 -46.35
N LEU A 148 -21.18 -35.72 -46.14
CA LEU A 148 -20.98 -34.70 -47.19
C LEU A 148 -19.85 -35.06 -48.17
N LEU A 149 -18.83 -35.78 -47.71
CA LEU A 149 -17.62 -36.12 -48.46
C LEU A 149 -17.36 -37.64 -48.39
N PRO A 150 -18.25 -38.49 -48.92
CA PRO A 150 -18.01 -39.94 -48.96
C PRO A 150 -16.73 -40.23 -49.75
N GLY A 151 -15.93 -41.16 -49.23
CA GLY A 151 -14.58 -41.46 -49.73
C GLY A 151 -13.44 -40.71 -49.02
N ALA A 152 -13.72 -39.73 -48.14
CA ALA A 152 -12.68 -39.04 -47.38
C ALA A 152 -12.00 -39.94 -46.33
N SER A 153 -10.68 -39.82 -46.22
CA SER A 153 -9.88 -40.50 -45.18
C SER A 153 -10.05 -39.79 -43.84
N LEU A 154 -10.25 -40.53 -42.76
CA LEU A 154 -10.62 -39.98 -41.43
C LEU A 154 -9.62 -40.42 -40.35
N VAL A 155 -8.74 -39.48 -39.98
CA VAL A 155 -7.66 -39.70 -39.01
C VAL A 155 -8.02 -39.02 -37.69
N THR A 156 -8.14 -39.78 -36.61
CA THR A 156 -8.41 -39.24 -35.27
C THR A 156 -7.12 -39.09 -34.46
N ARG A 157 -6.92 -37.95 -33.78
CA ARG A 157 -5.75 -37.71 -32.91
C ARG A 157 -6.17 -37.42 -31.46
N PRO A 158 -5.66 -38.17 -30.46
CA PRO A 158 -5.88 -37.88 -29.04
C PRO A 158 -5.12 -36.64 -28.58
N ARG A 159 -5.58 -36.03 -27.48
CA ARG A 159 -4.93 -34.88 -26.82
C ARG A 159 -3.55 -35.28 -26.25
N LEU A 160 -2.59 -34.35 -26.26
CA LEU A 160 -1.21 -34.59 -25.81
C LEU A 160 -0.99 -34.50 -24.29
N SER A 161 -1.95 -33.93 -23.55
CA SER A 161 -1.94 -33.83 -22.08
C SER A 161 -3.34 -33.97 -21.50
N GLN A 162 -3.45 -34.23 -20.21
CA GLN A 162 -4.72 -34.34 -19.49
C GLN A 162 -5.32 -32.95 -19.17
N LEU A 163 -6.59 -32.97 -18.75
CA LEU A 163 -7.35 -31.80 -18.30
C LEU A 163 -8.14 -32.20 -17.05
N GLU A 164 -7.85 -31.56 -15.91
CA GLU A 164 -8.46 -31.88 -14.62
C GLU A 164 -9.36 -30.75 -14.09
N PHE A 165 -10.46 -31.13 -13.44
CA PHE A 165 -11.35 -30.17 -12.79
C PHE A 165 -10.87 -29.86 -11.37
N ALA A 166 -10.54 -28.59 -11.11
CA ALA A 166 -9.89 -28.12 -9.89
C ALA A 166 -10.84 -27.47 -8.86
N GLY A 167 -12.16 -27.65 -9.06
CA GLY A 167 -13.24 -27.12 -8.22
C GLY A 167 -13.60 -25.65 -8.50
N ASP A 168 -14.50 -25.11 -7.67
CA ASP A 168 -14.75 -23.67 -7.59
C ASP A 168 -13.69 -22.97 -6.72
N ARG A 169 -13.31 -21.75 -7.08
CA ARG A 169 -12.40 -20.92 -6.26
C ARG A 169 -12.81 -19.45 -6.32
N LYS A 170 -12.65 -18.72 -5.21
CA LYS A 170 -12.79 -17.25 -5.25
C LYS A 170 -11.72 -16.67 -6.19
N ILE A 171 -12.06 -15.62 -6.94
CA ILE A 171 -11.13 -14.92 -7.86
C ILE A 171 -9.81 -14.58 -7.16
N THR A 172 -9.90 -14.14 -5.90
CA THR A 172 -8.78 -13.80 -5.00
C THR A 172 -7.86 -14.98 -4.63
N ARG A 173 -8.24 -16.22 -4.98
CA ARG A 173 -7.57 -17.50 -4.63
C ARG A 173 -7.30 -18.37 -5.85
N GLN A 174 -7.39 -17.84 -7.06
CA GLN A 174 -6.99 -18.57 -8.25
C GLN A 174 -5.47 -18.82 -8.24
N PRO A 175 -4.98 -19.92 -8.83
CA PRO A 175 -3.54 -20.14 -8.93
C PRO A 175 -2.89 -19.13 -9.88
N ARG A 176 -1.57 -18.95 -9.78
CA ARG A 176 -0.80 -18.18 -10.77
C ARG A 176 -0.84 -18.89 -12.13
N ARG A 177 -0.61 -18.14 -13.22
CA ARG A 177 -0.85 -18.56 -14.63
C ARG A 177 -2.31 -18.91 -14.94
N THR A 178 -3.27 -18.25 -14.29
CA THR A 178 -4.70 -18.43 -14.58
C THR A 178 -5.18 -17.51 -15.71
N ALA A 179 -5.93 -18.07 -16.67
CA ALA A 179 -6.83 -17.32 -17.53
C ALA A 179 -8.25 -17.32 -16.94
N ILE A 180 -8.77 -16.14 -16.56
CA ILE A 180 -10.14 -15.95 -16.05
C ILE A 180 -11.02 -15.51 -17.22
N VAL A 181 -12.11 -16.22 -17.47
CA VAL A 181 -12.94 -16.03 -18.67
C VAL A 181 -14.34 -15.53 -18.32
N ALA A 182 -14.69 -14.37 -18.84
CA ALA A 182 -16.00 -13.72 -18.68
C ALA A 182 -16.60 -13.39 -20.06
N PHE A 183 -17.87 -12.98 -20.13
CA PHE A 183 -18.58 -12.87 -21.41
C PHE A 183 -19.13 -11.48 -21.71
N SER A 184 -18.77 -10.48 -20.91
CA SER A 184 -18.88 -9.06 -21.25
C SER A 184 -17.55 -8.32 -21.01
N ALA A 185 -17.34 -7.19 -21.71
CA ALA A 185 -16.17 -6.34 -21.48
C ALA A 185 -16.18 -5.71 -20.07
N GLU A 186 -17.37 -5.41 -19.54
CA GLU A 186 -17.57 -4.89 -18.19
C GLU A 186 -17.11 -5.90 -17.12
N GLU A 187 -17.50 -7.17 -17.25
CA GLU A 187 -17.02 -8.25 -16.35
C GLU A 187 -15.50 -8.38 -16.42
N VAL A 188 -14.92 -8.39 -17.63
CA VAL A 188 -13.46 -8.48 -17.81
C VAL A 188 -12.74 -7.30 -17.14
N TYR A 189 -13.20 -6.06 -17.33
CA TYR A 189 -12.61 -4.89 -16.70
C TYR A 189 -12.78 -4.91 -15.16
N ALA A 190 -13.94 -5.33 -14.65
CA ALA A 190 -14.20 -5.42 -13.21
C ALA A 190 -13.35 -6.51 -12.52
N ILE A 191 -13.12 -7.64 -13.20
CA ILE A 191 -12.26 -8.72 -12.72
C ILE A 191 -10.78 -8.32 -12.80
N ALA A 192 -10.35 -7.67 -13.89
CA ALA A 192 -8.97 -7.20 -14.05
C ALA A 192 -8.59 -6.14 -13.00
N GLU A 193 -9.47 -5.18 -12.72
CA GLU A 193 -9.28 -4.18 -11.65
C GLU A 193 -9.27 -4.84 -10.24
N LEU A 194 -10.07 -5.88 -10.01
CA LEU A 194 -10.04 -6.65 -8.75
C LEU A 194 -8.72 -7.42 -8.59
N ILE A 195 -8.22 -8.05 -9.66
CA ILE A 195 -6.93 -8.76 -9.65
C ILE A 195 -5.77 -7.78 -9.46
N ARG A 196 -5.76 -6.63 -10.15
CA ARG A 196 -4.75 -5.57 -9.98
C ARG A 196 -4.60 -5.15 -8.51
N ARG A 197 -5.72 -4.93 -7.81
CA ARG A 197 -5.77 -4.55 -6.39
C ARG A 197 -5.28 -5.63 -5.41
N GLN A 198 -5.04 -6.85 -5.86
CA GLN A 198 -4.74 -8.01 -5.00
C GLN A 198 -3.49 -8.80 -5.40
N HIS A 199 -3.04 -8.67 -6.65
CA HIS A 199 -1.92 -9.43 -7.24
C HIS A 199 -1.04 -8.57 -8.16
N GLY A 200 -1.11 -7.23 -8.04
CA GLY A 200 -0.33 -6.27 -8.81
C GLY A 200 -0.85 -5.98 -10.23
N GLY A 201 -1.31 -6.97 -10.98
CA GLY A 201 -1.83 -6.72 -12.33
C GLY A 201 -2.45 -7.91 -13.06
N ALA A 202 -3.17 -7.59 -14.13
CA ALA A 202 -3.74 -8.55 -15.07
C ALA A 202 -3.61 -8.06 -16.52
N ALA A 203 -3.33 -8.98 -17.45
CA ALA A 203 -3.47 -8.73 -18.88
C ALA A 203 -4.95 -8.86 -19.29
N VAL A 204 -5.38 -8.06 -20.27
CA VAL A 204 -6.78 -8.02 -20.74
C VAL A 204 -6.88 -8.39 -22.22
N VAL A 205 -7.72 -9.38 -22.54
CA VAL A 205 -7.96 -9.86 -23.93
C VAL A 205 -9.45 -9.93 -24.27
N LEU A 206 -9.94 -8.93 -25.00
CA LEU A 206 -11.29 -8.93 -25.57
C LEU A 206 -11.27 -9.29 -27.07
N GLY A 207 -12.36 -9.86 -27.58
CA GLY A 207 -12.52 -10.15 -29.01
C GLY A 207 -12.46 -8.93 -29.93
N SER A 208 -12.80 -7.74 -29.42
CA SER A 208 -12.74 -6.46 -30.12
C SER A 208 -11.33 -5.93 -30.35
N LEU A 209 -10.39 -6.21 -29.43
CA LEU A 209 -9.03 -5.66 -29.46
C LEU A 209 -8.32 -5.95 -30.78
N SER A 210 -7.44 -5.03 -31.21
CA SER A 210 -6.63 -5.25 -32.40
C SER A 210 -5.68 -6.44 -32.24
N PRO A 211 -5.25 -7.10 -33.35
CA PRO A 211 -4.23 -8.13 -33.30
C PRO A 211 -2.97 -7.67 -32.55
N ARG A 212 -2.59 -6.39 -32.72
CA ARG A 212 -1.41 -5.78 -32.09
C ARG A 212 -1.59 -5.59 -30.58
N THR A 213 -2.67 -4.93 -30.14
CA THR A 213 -2.99 -4.75 -28.71
C THR A 213 -3.12 -6.10 -28.00
N ARG A 214 -3.78 -7.07 -28.64
CA ARG A 214 -4.01 -8.42 -28.11
C ARG A 214 -2.70 -9.18 -27.95
N ASN A 215 -1.82 -9.15 -28.95
CA ASN A 215 -0.51 -9.77 -28.87
C ASN A 215 0.38 -9.12 -27.80
N ALA A 216 0.34 -7.80 -27.64
CA ALA A 216 1.11 -7.10 -26.61
C ALA A 216 0.63 -7.44 -25.18
N GLN A 217 -0.70 -7.52 -24.96
CA GLN A 217 -1.27 -7.99 -23.69
C GLN A 217 -0.95 -9.47 -23.42
N VAL A 218 -0.93 -10.32 -24.45
CA VAL A 218 -0.53 -11.74 -24.32
C VAL A 218 0.98 -11.89 -24.08
N ALA A 219 1.82 -11.05 -24.68
CA ALA A 219 3.26 -11.05 -24.46
C ALA A 219 3.59 -10.69 -23.00
N MET A 220 2.98 -9.63 -22.45
CA MET A 220 3.09 -9.24 -21.05
C MET A 220 2.76 -10.40 -20.09
N PHE A 221 1.67 -11.13 -20.34
CA PHE A 221 1.35 -12.34 -19.60
C PHE A 221 2.41 -13.44 -19.79
N GLN A 222 2.82 -13.76 -21.03
CA GLN A 222 3.81 -14.81 -21.30
C GLN A 222 5.17 -14.53 -20.65
N ASN A 223 5.64 -13.28 -20.71
CA ASN A 223 6.87 -12.77 -20.09
C ASN A 223 6.87 -12.85 -18.56
N GLY A 224 5.71 -13.09 -17.93
CA GLY A 224 5.57 -13.11 -16.47
C GLY A 224 5.54 -11.72 -15.82
N GLU A 225 5.26 -10.68 -16.60
CA GLU A 225 4.99 -9.32 -16.07
C GLU A 225 3.66 -9.29 -15.28
N VAL A 226 2.72 -10.17 -15.63
CA VAL A 226 1.48 -10.45 -14.88
C VAL A 226 1.20 -11.96 -14.85
N ASP A 227 0.72 -12.48 -13.71
CA ASP A 227 0.39 -13.90 -13.56
C ASP A 227 -1.02 -14.28 -14.05
N TYR A 228 -1.84 -13.29 -14.37
CA TYR A 228 -3.26 -13.45 -14.66
C TYR A 228 -3.63 -12.82 -16.00
N LEU A 229 -4.45 -13.53 -16.75
CA LEU A 229 -5.06 -13.07 -18.00
C LEU A 229 -6.58 -13.04 -17.78
N VAL A 230 -7.24 -11.91 -18.02
CA VAL A 230 -8.70 -11.80 -17.95
C VAL A 230 -9.23 -11.56 -19.37
N ALA A 231 -10.16 -12.40 -19.83
CA ALA A 231 -10.50 -12.44 -21.24
C ALA A 231 -11.94 -12.86 -21.55
N THR A 232 -12.36 -12.73 -22.80
CA THR A 232 -13.55 -13.41 -23.34
C THR A 232 -13.20 -14.72 -24.03
N ASP A 233 -14.21 -15.42 -24.54
CA ASP A 233 -14.11 -16.55 -25.48
C ASP A 233 -13.12 -16.34 -26.65
N ALA A 234 -12.71 -15.11 -26.94
CA ALA A 234 -11.63 -14.76 -27.85
C ALA A 234 -10.27 -15.44 -27.55
N ILE A 235 -10.03 -15.97 -26.33
CA ILE A 235 -8.84 -16.82 -26.06
C ILE A 235 -9.03 -18.28 -26.49
N GLY A 236 -10.29 -18.74 -26.65
CA GLY A 236 -10.62 -20.08 -27.10
C GLY A 236 -10.13 -20.38 -28.52
N MET A 237 -9.80 -19.34 -29.31
CA MET A 237 -9.28 -19.45 -30.66
C MET A 237 -8.10 -18.52 -30.93
N GLY A 238 -7.09 -19.03 -31.63
CA GLY A 238 -6.09 -18.22 -32.33
C GLY A 238 -5.12 -17.38 -31.50
N LEU A 239 -4.89 -17.74 -30.24
CA LEU A 239 -3.72 -17.34 -29.49
C LEU A 239 -2.96 -18.59 -29.03
N ASN A 240 -1.64 -18.60 -29.23
CA ASN A 240 -0.74 -19.45 -28.47
C ASN A 240 -0.66 -18.89 -27.05
N LEU A 241 -1.04 -19.68 -26.05
CA LEU A 241 -1.07 -19.28 -24.64
C LEU A 241 -0.39 -20.37 -23.79
N ASP A 242 0.36 -19.95 -22.78
CA ASP A 242 0.95 -20.82 -21.77
C ASP A 242 0.20 -20.60 -20.45
N VAL A 243 -0.88 -21.37 -20.26
CA VAL A 243 -1.86 -21.21 -19.18
C VAL A 243 -1.97 -22.55 -18.45
N ASP A 244 -1.73 -22.55 -17.15
CA ASP A 244 -1.80 -23.76 -16.32
C ASP A 244 -3.24 -23.99 -15.78
N HIS A 245 -4.05 -22.92 -15.65
CA HIS A 245 -5.43 -22.98 -15.17
C HIS A 245 -6.41 -22.08 -15.96
N VAL A 246 -7.62 -22.56 -16.25
CA VAL A 246 -8.72 -21.77 -16.82
C VAL A 246 -9.90 -21.69 -15.84
N ALA A 247 -10.26 -20.47 -15.43
CA ALA A 247 -11.34 -20.22 -14.47
C ALA A 247 -12.52 -19.49 -15.12
N PHE A 248 -13.70 -20.11 -15.16
CA PHE A 248 -14.90 -19.49 -15.73
C PHE A 248 -15.58 -18.54 -14.73
N ALA A 249 -15.71 -17.27 -15.11
CA ALA A 249 -16.38 -16.24 -14.32
C ALA A 249 -17.91 -16.24 -14.47
N SER A 250 -18.40 -16.80 -15.58
CA SER A 250 -19.81 -16.99 -15.93
C SER A 250 -19.94 -18.24 -16.83
N ASP A 251 -21.14 -18.83 -16.88
CA ASP A 251 -21.53 -19.96 -17.73
C ASP A 251 -22.41 -19.53 -18.93
N ARG A 252 -22.71 -18.23 -19.04
CA ARG A 252 -23.65 -17.65 -20.01
C ARG A 252 -23.01 -16.55 -20.84
N LYS A 253 -23.42 -16.45 -22.12
CA LYS A 253 -23.02 -15.36 -23.03
C LYS A 253 -24.20 -14.85 -23.86
N TYR A 254 -24.04 -13.64 -24.38
CA TYR A 254 -24.92 -13.09 -25.41
C TYR A 254 -24.55 -13.68 -26.78
N ASP A 255 -25.52 -14.21 -27.51
CA ASP A 255 -25.31 -14.85 -28.84
C ASP A 255 -25.68 -13.95 -30.03
N GLY A 256 -25.87 -12.66 -29.79
CA GLY A 256 -26.40 -11.71 -30.77
C GLY A 256 -27.91 -11.46 -30.62
N TYR A 257 -28.63 -12.37 -29.97
CA TYR A 257 -30.09 -12.28 -29.76
C TYR A 257 -30.50 -12.41 -28.30
N GLN A 258 -29.85 -13.29 -27.53
CA GLN A 258 -30.22 -13.62 -26.14
C GLN A 258 -29.03 -14.07 -25.28
N PHE A 259 -29.21 -14.04 -23.95
CA PHE A 259 -28.24 -14.53 -22.97
C PHE A 259 -28.44 -16.02 -22.67
N ARG A 260 -27.86 -16.90 -23.49
CA ARG A 260 -27.91 -18.37 -23.33
C ARG A 260 -26.73 -18.92 -22.52
N ARG A 261 -26.85 -20.16 -22.03
CA ARG A 261 -25.70 -20.96 -21.56
C ARG A 261 -24.73 -21.26 -22.71
N LEU A 262 -23.47 -21.44 -22.37
CA LEU A 262 -22.45 -22.01 -23.26
C LEU A 262 -22.75 -23.48 -23.55
N THR A 263 -22.43 -23.92 -24.76
CA THR A 263 -22.46 -25.35 -25.12
C THR A 263 -21.21 -26.07 -24.58
N PRO A 264 -21.25 -27.40 -24.36
CA PRO A 264 -20.07 -28.18 -23.96
C PRO A 264 -18.87 -27.97 -24.88
N SER A 265 -19.10 -27.80 -26.19
CA SER A 265 -18.06 -27.50 -27.18
C SER A 265 -17.40 -26.13 -26.98
N GLU A 266 -18.17 -25.10 -26.61
CA GLU A 266 -17.64 -23.77 -26.30
C GLU A 266 -16.83 -23.79 -25.00
N PHE A 267 -17.32 -24.48 -23.95
CA PHE A 267 -16.53 -24.74 -22.74
C PHE A 267 -15.23 -25.49 -23.07
N ALA A 268 -15.28 -26.54 -23.91
CA ALA A 268 -14.12 -27.35 -24.26
C ALA A 268 -13.05 -26.58 -25.04
N GLN A 269 -13.47 -25.68 -25.92
CA GLN A 269 -12.58 -24.82 -26.70
C GLN A 269 -11.82 -23.80 -25.84
N ILE A 270 -12.44 -23.37 -24.73
CA ILE A 270 -11.87 -22.43 -23.76
C ILE A 270 -11.02 -23.17 -22.70
N ALA A 271 -11.58 -24.18 -22.03
CA ALA A 271 -10.89 -25.01 -21.05
C ALA A 271 -9.70 -25.78 -21.66
N GLY A 272 -9.82 -26.18 -22.93
CA GLY A 272 -8.75 -26.77 -23.73
C GLY A 272 -7.61 -25.82 -24.12
N ARG A 273 -7.55 -24.62 -23.52
CA ARG A 273 -6.38 -23.72 -23.49
C ARG A 273 -5.51 -23.91 -22.24
N ALA A 274 -6.01 -24.59 -21.20
CA ALA A 274 -5.20 -24.99 -20.06
C ALA A 274 -4.35 -26.22 -20.40
N GLY A 275 -3.06 -26.18 -20.05
CA GLY A 275 -2.08 -27.23 -20.37
C GLY A 275 -1.61 -27.17 -21.83
N ARG A 276 -0.35 -27.57 -22.08
CA ARG A 276 0.29 -27.39 -23.39
C ARG A 276 1.31 -28.50 -23.66
N ALA A 277 1.31 -29.05 -24.88
CA ALA A 277 2.12 -30.22 -25.24
C ALA A 277 1.92 -31.35 -24.21
N THR A 278 2.97 -31.74 -23.47
CA THR A 278 2.96 -32.78 -22.41
C THR A 278 2.68 -32.23 -21.01
N ARG A 279 2.38 -30.93 -20.86
CA ARG A 279 1.98 -30.32 -19.58
C ARG A 279 0.47 -30.42 -19.42
N ASP A 280 0.03 -31.04 -18.34
CA ASP A 280 -1.39 -31.15 -17.99
C ASP A 280 -1.96 -29.78 -17.62
N GLY A 281 -3.27 -29.62 -17.83
CA GLY A 281 -3.99 -28.38 -17.55
C GLY A 281 -5.09 -28.58 -16.53
N THR A 282 -5.49 -27.50 -15.86
CA THR A 282 -6.66 -27.53 -14.96
C THR A 282 -7.72 -26.53 -15.38
N PHE A 283 -8.98 -26.81 -15.06
CA PHE A 283 -10.09 -25.87 -15.23
C PHE A 283 -11.01 -25.85 -14.02
N GLY A 284 -11.74 -24.76 -13.83
CA GLY A 284 -12.63 -24.57 -12.67
C GLY A 284 -13.56 -23.39 -12.87
N THR A 285 -14.36 -23.08 -11.84
CA THR A 285 -15.22 -21.89 -11.81
C THR A 285 -14.68 -20.86 -10.84
N THR A 286 -15.03 -19.59 -11.07
CA THR A 286 -14.90 -18.57 -10.02
C THR A 286 -16.12 -18.63 -9.11
N GLY A 287 -15.98 -18.26 -7.83
CA GLY A 287 -17.09 -18.16 -6.86
C GLY A 287 -18.16 -17.07 -7.14
N ARG A 288 -18.38 -16.69 -8.40
CA ARG A 288 -19.55 -15.98 -8.93
C ARG A 288 -20.32 -16.79 -9.99
N CYS A 289 -19.73 -17.86 -10.50
CA CYS A 289 -20.33 -18.81 -11.43
C CYS A 289 -20.77 -20.06 -10.65
N GLU A 290 -21.89 -20.66 -11.03
CA GLU A 290 -22.38 -21.90 -10.40
C GLU A 290 -21.39 -23.05 -10.65
N PRO A 291 -21.20 -23.99 -9.70
CA PRO A 291 -20.41 -25.19 -9.94
C PRO A 291 -20.94 -25.99 -11.14
N PHE A 292 -20.03 -26.51 -11.96
CA PHE A 292 -20.41 -27.30 -13.13
C PHE A 292 -21.03 -28.65 -12.76
N GLU A 293 -22.05 -29.04 -13.52
CA GLU A 293 -22.68 -30.36 -13.45
C GLU A 293 -21.65 -31.49 -13.69
N PRO A 294 -21.67 -32.60 -12.93
CA PRO A 294 -20.71 -33.70 -13.06
C PRO A 294 -20.61 -34.26 -14.49
N GLU A 295 -21.73 -34.29 -15.22
CA GLU A 295 -21.85 -34.71 -16.61
C GLU A 295 -21.05 -33.78 -17.55
N LEU A 296 -21.14 -32.45 -17.33
CA LEU A 296 -20.38 -31.46 -18.08
C LEU A 296 -18.88 -31.56 -17.76
N VAL A 297 -18.53 -31.73 -16.49
CA VAL A 297 -17.13 -31.96 -16.08
C VAL A 297 -16.55 -33.20 -16.78
N ASN A 298 -17.26 -34.32 -16.72
CA ASN A 298 -16.87 -35.58 -17.35
C ASN A 298 -16.70 -35.42 -18.88
N ALA A 299 -17.66 -34.79 -19.55
CA ALA A 299 -17.60 -34.49 -20.99
C ALA A 299 -16.37 -33.65 -21.36
N LEU A 300 -16.01 -32.66 -20.53
CA LEU A 300 -14.85 -31.78 -20.74
C LEU A 300 -13.52 -32.50 -20.54
N GLN A 301 -13.39 -33.33 -19.51
CA GLN A 301 -12.18 -34.12 -19.24
C GLN A 301 -11.96 -35.20 -20.32
N ASN A 302 -13.02 -35.94 -20.68
CA ASN A 302 -12.98 -37.04 -21.64
C ASN A 302 -13.22 -36.58 -23.11
N HIS A 303 -13.22 -35.27 -23.36
CA HIS A 303 -13.39 -34.65 -24.69
C HIS A 303 -14.54 -35.23 -25.54
N THR A 304 -15.66 -35.59 -24.88
CA THR A 304 -16.80 -36.29 -25.47
C THR A 304 -17.99 -35.34 -25.60
N PHE A 305 -18.39 -35.03 -26.84
CA PHE A 305 -19.38 -33.99 -27.15
C PHE A 305 -20.32 -34.41 -28.29
N ASP A 306 -21.48 -33.77 -28.37
CA ASP A 306 -22.46 -33.98 -29.45
C ASP A 306 -21.85 -33.73 -30.84
N SER A 307 -22.16 -34.61 -31.79
CA SER A 307 -21.73 -34.48 -33.18
C SER A 307 -22.53 -33.40 -33.91
N VAL A 308 -21.86 -32.70 -34.84
CA VAL A 308 -22.45 -31.62 -35.63
C VAL A 308 -23.47 -32.21 -36.62
N LYS A 309 -24.73 -31.82 -36.48
CA LYS A 309 -25.87 -32.42 -37.22
C LYS A 309 -26.09 -31.79 -38.60
N VAL A 310 -25.89 -30.48 -38.72
CA VAL A 310 -26.01 -29.66 -39.93
C VAL A 310 -24.92 -28.57 -39.98
N LEU A 311 -24.54 -28.14 -41.18
CA LEU A 311 -23.67 -26.97 -41.42
C LEU A 311 -24.48 -25.80 -42.00
N GLN A 312 -24.04 -24.56 -41.73
CA GLN A 312 -24.61 -23.38 -42.40
C GLN A 312 -24.15 -23.34 -43.85
N TRP A 313 -25.05 -23.02 -44.78
CA TRP A 313 -24.77 -22.97 -46.20
C TRP A 313 -25.39 -21.73 -46.86
N ARG A 314 -24.64 -21.13 -47.78
CA ARG A 314 -25.07 -20.06 -48.68
C ARG A 314 -24.66 -20.43 -50.09
N ASN A 315 -25.51 -20.15 -51.08
CA ASN A 315 -25.18 -20.40 -52.48
C ASN A 315 -23.96 -19.53 -52.90
N SER A 316 -22.91 -20.17 -53.41
CA SER A 316 -21.71 -19.48 -53.94
C SER A 316 -21.74 -19.26 -55.45
N LYS A 317 -22.75 -19.79 -56.17
CA LYS A 317 -23.00 -19.53 -57.61
C LYS A 317 -24.09 -18.47 -57.75
N LEU A 318 -23.68 -17.20 -57.60
CA LEU A 318 -24.56 -16.04 -57.66
C LEU A 318 -24.84 -15.63 -59.12
N ASP A 319 -25.99 -15.00 -59.35
CA ASP A 319 -26.39 -14.45 -60.65
C ASP A 319 -26.50 -12.92 -60.55
N PHE A 320 -25.54 -12.21 -61.15
CA PHE A 320 -25.49 -10.74 -61.14
C PHE A 320 -26.31 -10.09 -62.25
N SER A 321 -27.02 -10.84 -63.12
CA SER A 321 -27.73 -10.28 -64.29
C SER A 321 -28.72 -9.15 -63.96
N SER A 322 -29.31 -9.16 -62.76
CA SER A 322 -30.07 -8.06 -62.18
C SER A 322 -30.05 -8.13 -60.65
N LEU A 323 -30.44 -7.06 -59.95
CA LEU A 323 -30.64 -7.08 -58.48
C LEU A 323 -31.60 -8.19 -58.04
N GLY A 324 -32.69 -8.41 -58.78
CA GLY A 324 -33.66 -9.48 -58.51
C GLY A 324 -33.05 -10.87 -58.72
N SER A 325 -32.25 -11.05 -59.78
CA SER A 325 -31.50 -12.29 -60.02
C SER A 325 -30.54 -12.58 -58.86
N LEU A 326 -29.84 -11.55 -58.37
CA LEU A 326 -28.91 -11.68 -57.25
C LEU A 326 -29.65 -12.10 -55.97
N GLN A 327 -30.74 -11.41 -55.60
CA GLN A 327 -31.56 -11.76 -54.44
C GLN A 327 -32.13 -13.18 -54.54
N VAL A 328 -32.64 -13.60 -55.70
CA VAL A 328 -33.12 -14.98 -55.94
C VAL A 328 -31.98 -16.00 -55.81
N SER A 329 -30.80 -15.71 -56.37
CA SER A 329 -29.64 -16.60 -56.29
C SER A 329 -29.09 -16.74 -54.86
N LEU A 330 -29.12 -15.67 -54.05
CA LEU A 330 -28.79 -15.67 -52.62
C LEU A 330 -29.86 -16.40 -51.78
N ALA A 331 -31.13 -16.35 -52.19
CA ALA A 331 -32.25 -16.96 -51.47
C ALA A 331 -32.40 -18.48 -51.67
N ARG A 332 -31.65 -19.07 -52.63
CA ARG A 332 -31.68 -20.50 -52.96
C ARG A 332 -31.51 -21.39 -51.71
N PRO A 333 -32.30 -22.47 -51.54
CA PRO A 333 -32.10 -23.44 -50.46
C PRO A 333 -30.94 -24.42 -50.76
N PRO A 334 -30.33 -25.05 -49.73
CA PRO A 334 -29.37 -26.13 -49.91
C PRO A 334 -30.02 -27.39 -50.50
N GLY A 335 -29.23 -28.20 -51.21
CA GLY A 335 -29.68 -29.44 -51.85
C GLY A 335 -29.38 -30.74 -51.09
N HIS A 336 -28.99 -30.66 -49.81
CA HIS A 336 -28.56 -31.82 -49.03
C HIS A 336 -28.98 -31.69 -47.55
N GLU A 337 -29.49 -32.76 -46.95
CA GLU A 337 -30.07 -32.77 -45.58
C GLU A 337 -29.13 -32.26 -44.47
N ALA A 338 -27.83 -32.54 -44.57
CA ALA A 338 -26.82 -32.09 -43.61
C ALA A 338 -26.43 -30.60 -43.78
N LEU A 339 -27.12 -29.83 -44.62
CA LEU A 339 -26.89 -28.40 -44.85
C LEU A 339 -28.18 -27.63 -44.56
N THR A 340 -28.10 -26.59 -43.73
CA THR A 340 -29.17 -25.62 -43.53
C THR A 340 -28.83 -24.30 -44.22
N ARG A 341 -29.84 -23.54 -44.66
CA ARG A 341 -29.60 -22.17 -45.17
C ARG A 341 -29.10 -21.32 -43.99
N ALA A 342 -28.00 -20.60 -44.20
CA ALA A 342 -27.44 -19.69 -43.22
C ALA A 342 -28.44 -18.54 -42.89
N PRO A 343 -28.45 -18.03 -41.66
CA PRO A 343 -29.14 -16.78 -41.29
C PRO A 343 -28.83 -15.62 -42.23
N ILE A 344 -29.69 -14.59 -42.23
CA ILE A 344 -29.51 -13.40 -43.07
C ILE A 344 -28.36 -12.56 -42.49
N ALA A 345 -27.16 -12.76 -43.06
CA ALA A 345 -25.94 -12.04 -42.72
C ALA A 345 -26.03 -10.54 -43.05
N GLU A 346 -25.09 -9.76 -42.50
CA GLU A 346 -25.03 -8.30 -42.67
C GLU A 346 -25.03 -7.87 -44.14
N ASP A 347 -24.22 -8.50 -44.98
CA ASP A 347 -24.12 -8.17 -46.41
C ASP A 347 -25.48 -8.26 -47.14
N MET A 348 -26.32 -9.24 -46.80
CA MET A 348 -27.69 -9.36 -47.30
C MET A 348 -28.64 -8.31 -46.70
N ARG A 349 -28.46 -7.93 -45.42
CA ARG A 349 -29.29 -6.90 -44.77
C ARG A 349 -29.00 -5.50 -45.31
N VAL A 350 -27.74 -5.23 -45.64
CA VAL A 350 -27.30 -4.02 -46.36
C VAL A 350 -27.86 -4.02 -47.77
N LEU A 351 -27.71 -5.11 -48.53
CA LEU A 351 -28.27 -5.25 -49.88
C LEU A 351 -29.79 -4.99 -49.89
N ASP A 352 -30.53 -5.62 -48.99
CA ASP A 352 -31.99 -5.45 -48.87
C ASP A 352 -32.42 -4.05 -48.39
N HIS A 353 -31.48 -3.21 -47.92
CA HIS A 353 -31.72 -1.80 -47.61
C HIS A 353 -31.44 -0.91 -48.83
N VAL A 354 -30.22 -0.98 -49.38
CA VAL A 354 -29.79 -0.15 -50.53
C VAL A 354 -30.59 -0.48 -51.81
N ALA A 355 -31.07 -1.71 -51.98
CA ALA A 355 -31.93 -2.08 -53.10
C ALA A 355 -33.36 -1.49 -53.03
N ARG A 356 -33.73 -0.79 -51.95
CA ARG A 356 -35.01 -0.04 -51.85
C ARG A 356 -34.88 1.40 -52.33
N ASP A 357 -33.69 1.98 -52.20
CA ASP A 357 -33.37 3.30 -52.72
C ASP A 357 -33.65 3.36 -54.23
N ALA A 358 -34.13 4.51 -54.72
CA ALA A 358 -34.37 4.72 -56.14
C ALA A 358 -33.05 4.99 -56.88
N ASP A 359 -32.21 5.87 -56.34
CA ASP A 359 -30.98 6.31 -57.01
C ASP A 359 -29.99 5.13 -57.15
N ILE A 360 -29.88 4.28 -56.13
CA ILE A 360 -29.03 3.08 -56.17
C ILE A 360 -29.56 2.05 -57.18
N ARG A 361 -30.89 1.88 -57.30
CA ARG A 361 -31.48 0.95 -58.29
C ARG A 361 -31.22 1.41 -59.72
N ASP A 362 -31.35 2.70 -59.99
CA ASP A 362 -31.14 3.29 -61.32
C ASP A 362 -29.66 3.29 -61.72
N ILE A 363 -28.74 3.33 -60.74
CA ILE A 363 -27.30 3.13 -60.97
C ILE A 363 -26.93 1.65 -61.15
N ALA A 364 -27.55 0.74 -60.39
CA ALA A 364 -27.21 -0.69 -60.35
C ALA A 364 -27.79 -1.51 -61.53
N HIS A 365 -27.57 -1.02 -62.75
CA HIS A 365 -28.04 -1.65 -63.99
C HIS A 365 -26.95 -2.47 -64.68
N GLY A 366 -27.26 -3.73 -64.99
CA GLY A 366 -26.35 -4.67 -65.67
C GLY A 366 -25.33 -5.35 -64.74
N ALA A 367 -24.77 -6.46 -65.22
CA ALA A 367 -24.05 -7.42 -64.36
C ALA A 367 -22.89 -6.82 -63.55
N ALA A 368 -22.05 -6.00 -64.17
CA ALA A 368 -20.90 -5.40 -63.49
C ALA A 368 -21.30 -4.39 -62.39
N ALA A 369 -22.43 -3.69 -62.55
CA ALA A 369 -22.92 -2.74 -61.54
C ALA A 369 -23.54 -3.47 -60.34
N VAL A 370 -24.30 -4.55 -60.61
CA VAL A 370 -24.89 -5.41 -59.58
C VAL A 370 -23.80 -6.18 -58.80
N GLU A 371 -22.78 -6.70 -59.49
CA GLU A 371 -21.61 -7.31 -58.86
C GLU A 371 -20.84 -6.30 -58.00
N ARG A 372 -20.63 -5.06 -58.49
CA ARG A 372 -19.97 -4.00 -57.71
C ARG A 372 -20.78 -3.57 -56.48
N LEU A 373 -22.11 -3.50 -56.57
CA LEU A 373 -22.96 -3.23 -55.41
C LEU A 373 -22.82 -4.35 -54.37
N TRP A 374 -22.72 -5.61 -54.81
CA TRP A 374 -22.50 -6.74 -53.92
C TRP A 374 -21.11 -6.72 -53.26
N GLU A 375 -20.05 -6.29 -53.96
CA GLU A 375 -18.74 -6.05 -53.34
C GLU A 375 -18.79 -4.95 -52.26
N ALA A 376 -19.62 -3.92 -52.46
CA ALA A 376 -19.82 -2.83 -51.51
C ALA A 376 -20.66 -3.27 -50.30
N CYS A 377 -21.69 -4.12 -50.50
CA CYS A 377 -22.46 -4.71 -49.41
C CYS A 377 -21.63 -5.63 -48.50
N GLN A 378 -20.50 -6.17 -48.99
CA GLN A 378 -19.55 -7.00 -48.22
C GLN A 378 -18.58 -6.19 -47.33
N ILE A 379 -18.75 -4.87 -47.18
CA ILE A 379 -17.95 -4.09 -46.21
C ILE A 379 -18.43 -4.41 -44.79
N PRO A 380 -17.59 -4.97 -43.90
CA PRO A 380 -18.01 -5.31 -42.54
C PRO A 380 -18.24 -4.07 -41.67
N ASP A 381 -19.31 -4.07 -40.87
CA ASP A 381 -19.53 -3.08 -39.82
C ASP A 381 -18.73 -3.41 -38.56
N TYR A 382 -17.45 -3.05 -38.57
CA TYR A 382 -16.61 -3.10 -37.37
C TYR A 382 -17.12 -2.19 -36.22
N ARG A 383 -17.96 -1.19 -36.53
CA ARG A 383 -18.45 -0.17 -35.58
C ARG A 383 -19.76 -0.59 -34.88
N LYS A 384 -20.50 -1.54 -35.45
CA LYS A 384 -21.80 -2.05 -34.97
C LYS A 384 -22.84 -0.94 -34.80
N ILE A 385 -22.96 -0.09 -35.81
CA ILE A 385 -23.95 0.98 -35.90
C ILE A 385 -25.33 0.44 -36.33
N ALA A 386 -26.33 1.32 -36.45
CA ALA A 386 -27.64 0.93 -36.97
C ALA A 386 -27.51 0.48 -38.45
N PRO A 387 -28.13 -0.65 -38.87
CA PRO A 387 -27.97 -1.17 -40.24
C PRO A 387 -28.32 -0.18 -41.36
N ALA A 388 -29.21 0.79 -41.12
CA ALA A 388 -29.51 1.88 -42.06
C ALA A 388 -28.29 2.81 -42.25
N ALA A 389 -27.63 3.22 -41.17
CA ALA A 389 -26.46 4.11 -41.24
C ALA A 389 -25.22 3.42 -41.88
N HIS A 390 -25.10 2.10 -41.74
CA HIS A 390 -24.10 1.33 -42.50
C HIS A 390 -24.48 1.22 -43.99
N ALA A 391 -25.77 1.03 -44.29
CA ALA A 391 -26.27 1.04 -45.67
C ALA A 391 -26.12 2.41 -46.36
N GLU A 392 -26.30 3.53 -45.65
CA GLU A 392 -26.02 4.89 -46.15
C GLU A 392 -24.53 5.08 -46.52
N LEU A 393 -23.61 4.54 -45.71
CA LEU A 393 -22.18 4.52 -46.03
C LEU A 393 -21.90 3.68 -47.28
N VAL A 394 -22.46 2.47 -47.38
CA VAL A 394 -22.30 1.59 -48.54
C VAL A 394 -22.88 2.21 -49.81
N ALA A 395 -24.04 2.86 -49.73
CA ALA A 395 -24.64 3.62 -50.83
C ALA A 395 -23.74 4.78 -51.29
N THR A 396 -23.18 5.56 -50.34
CA THR A 396 -22.24 6.66 -50.62
C THR A 396 -20.97 6.16 -51.34
N LEU A 397 -20.41 5.03 -50.90
CA LEU A 397 -19.23 4.44 -51.53
C LEU A 397 -19.55 3.89 -52.93
N PHE A 398 -20.71 3.24 -53.10
CA PHE A 398 -21.16 2.76 -54.42
C PHE A 398 -21.39 3.90 -55.40
N ASP A 399 -22.00 5.01 -54.97
CA ASP A 399 -22.20 6.21 -55.80
C ASP A 399 -20.86 6.77 -56.32
N PHE A 400 -19.84 6.86 -55.47
CA PHE A 400 -18.50 7.30 -55.90
C PHE A 400 -17.87 6.32 -56.89
N LEU A 401 -17.93 5.01 -56.64
CA LEU A 401 -17.38 3.99 -57.55
C LEU A 401 -18.07 4.03 -58.92
N MET A 402 -19.39 4.26 -58.96
CA MET A 402 -20.16 4.24 -60.20
C MET A 402 -20.16 5.58 -60.96
N ARG A 403 -20.25 6.74 -60.29
CA ARG A 403 -20.28 8.06 -60.94
C ARG A 403 -18.90 8.68 -61.14
N LYS A 404 -17.92 8.36 -60.28
CA LYS A 404 -16.56 8.95 -60.30
C LYS A 404 -15.47 7.91 -60.63
N GLY A 405 -15.82 6.63 -60.76
CA GLY A 405 -14.90 5.52 -60.98
C GLY A 405 -14.09 5.10 -59.74
N LYS A 406 -13.82 6.05 -58.83
CA LYS A 406 -13.03 5.86 -57.60
C LYS A 406 -13.57 6.74 -56.47
N ILE A 407 -13.32 6.33 -55.23
CA ILE A 407 -13.56 7.12 -54.03
C ILE A 407 -12.61 8.34 -54.05
N PRO A 408 -13.08 9.58 -53.86
CA PRO A 408 -12.21 10.77 -53.88
C PRO A 408 -11.23 10.77 -52.70
N ASP A 409 -9.92 10.89 -52.98
CA ASP A 409 -8.86 10.86 -51.96
C ASP A 409 -9.09 11.90 -50.85
N GLY A 410 -9.51 13.12 -51.18
CA GLY A 410 -9.80 14.16 -50.18
C GLY A 410 -11.00 13.88 -49.27
N TRP A 411 -11.96 13.05 -49.70
CA TRP A 411 -13.02 12.56 -48.82
C TRP A 411 -12.51 11.41 -47.95
N PHE A 412 -11.72 10.49 -48.52
CA PHE A 412 -11.14 9.36 -47.80
C PHE A 412 -10.17 9.82 -46.71
N ALA A 413 -9.30 10.80 -47.01
CA ALA A 413 -8.43 11.49 -46.06
C ALA A 413 -9.22 11.99 -44.84
N ALA A 414 -10.26 12.77 -45.06
CA ALA A 414 -11.10 13.32 -43.99
C ALA A 414 -11.78 12.24 -43.12
N GLN A 415 -11.98 11.01 -43.63
CA GLN A 415 -12.50 9.88 -42.85
C GLN A 415 -11.42 9.16 -42.02
N VAL A 416 -10.17 9.17 -42.49
CA VAL A 416 -8.98 8.67 -41.79
C VAL A 416 -8.53 9.66 -40.70
N ASP A 417 -8.49 10.96 -41.00
CA ASP A 417 -8.11 12.03 -40.07
C ASP A 417 -9.03 12.09 -38.83
N GLN A 418 -10.32 11.74 -38.99
CA GLN A 418 -11.27 11.60 -37.87
C GLN A 418 -10.90 10.45 -36.93
N ALA A 419 -10.23 9.41 -37.42
CA ALA A 419 -9.81 8.25 -36.65
C ALA A 419 -8.37 8.38 -36.08
N ASP A 420 -7.47 9.15 -36.71
CA ASP A 420 -6.07 9.29 -36.29
C ASP A 420 -5.86 10.19 -35.06
N ARG A 421 -6.45 9.76 -33.93
CA ARG A 421 -6.40 10.47 -32.66
C ARG A 421 -6.19 9.49 -31.50
N THR A 422 -5.15 9.71 -30.71
CA THR A 422 -4.77 8.87 -29.56
C THR A 422 -5.28 9.39 -28.21
N ASP A 423 -5.98 10.53 -28.18
CA ASP A 423 -6.63 11.07 -26.98
C ASP A 423 -7.84 10.25 -26.52
N GLY A 424 -8.23 10.40 -25.26
CA GLY A 424 -9.39 9.71 -24.68
C GLY A 424 -9.06 8.40 -23.96
N ASP A 425 -10.10 7.59 -23.77
CA ASP A 425 -10.10 6.36 -22.97
C ASP A 425 -10.12 5.08 -23.82
N ILE A 426 -10.20 3.92 -23.15
CA ILE A 426 -10.16 2.58 -23.74
C ILE A 426 -11.28 2.37 -24.76
N ASP A 427 -12.48 2.87 -24.48
CA ASP A 427 -13.65 2.64 -25.33
C ASP A 427 -13.68 3.65 -26.50
N THR A 428 -13.23 4.89 -26.29
CA THR A 428 -12.95 5.87 -27.36
C THR A 428 -11.93 5.34 -28.37
N LEU A 429 -10.79 4.82 -27.88
CA LEU A 429 -9.74 4.25 -28.73
C LEU A 429 -10.24 2.98 -29.46
N SER A 430 -11.00 2.12 -28.78
CA SER A 430 -11.62 0.94 -29.40
C SER A 430 -12.59 1.32 -30.52
N GLY A 431 -13.37 2.40 -30.34
CA GLY A 431 -14.25 2.95 -31.37
C GLY A 431 -13.50 3.52 -32.59
N ARG A 432 -12.37 4.21 -32.38
CA ARG A 432 -11.51 4.69 -33.48
C ARG A 432 -10.82 3.53 -34.21
N ILE A 433 -10.40 2.47 -33.50
CA ILE A 433 -9.89 1.24 -34.12
C ILE A 433 -10.97 0.56 -34.98
N ALA A 434 -12.22 0.50 -34.51
CA ALA A 434 -13.34 0.02 -35.32
C ALA A 434 -13.54 0.87 -36.60
N GLN A 435 -13.47 2.20 -36.50
CA GLN A 435 -13.60 3.10 -37.65
C GLN A 435 -12.46 2.93 -38.67
N ILE A 436 -11.19 2.91 -38.25
CA ILE A 436 -10.07 2.79 -39.20
C ILE A 436 -10.05 1.42 -39.90
N ARG A 437 -10.58 0.35 -39.28
CA ARG A 437 -10.69 -0.98 -39.91
C ARG A 437 -11.61 -1.00 -41.13
N THR A 438 -12.73 -0.27 -41.08
CA THR A 438 -13.61 -0.10 -42.26
C THR A 438 -12.82 0.54 -43.41
N TRP A 439 -12.01 1.57 -43.12
CA TRP A 439 -11.17 2.23 -44.12
C TRP A 439 -9.98 1.38 -44.58
N THR A 440 -9.40 0.56 -43.69
CA THR A 440 -8.33 -0.40 -44.02
C THR A 440 -8.84 -1.47 -44.98
N PHE A 441 -10.06 -1.97 -44.76
CA PHE A 441 -10.73 -2.90 -45.67
C PHE A 441 -11.04 -2.27 -47.04
N VAL A 442 -11.52 -1.03 -47.05
CA VAL A 442 -11.72 -0.24 -48.28
C VAL A 442 -10.41 -0.02 -49.03
N ALA A 443 -9.33 0.35 -48.34
CA ALA A 443 -8.00 0.54 -48.94
C ALA A 443 -7.41 -0.75 -49.52
N ASN A 444 -7.78 -1.91 -48.96
CA ASN A 444 -7.42 -3.23 -49.48
C ASN A 444 -8.18 -3.64 -50.76
N ARG A 445 -9.16 -2.86 -51.25
CA ARG A 445 -9.82 -3.11 -52.55
C ARG A 445 -8.94 -2.59 -53.70
N PRO A 446 -8.72 -3.37 -54.77
CA PRO A 446 -7.63 -3.12 -55.72
C PRO A 446 -7.85 -1.91 -56.64
N ASP A 447 -9.09 -1.53 -56.89
CA ASP A 447 -9.47 -0.54 -57.91
C ASP A 447 -10.28 0.65 -57.37
N TRP A 448 -10.65 0.64 -56.08
CA TRP A 448 -11.56 1.63 -55.49
C TRP A 448 -10.95 3.00 -55.18
N LEU A 449 -9.62 3.09 -54.98
CA LEU A 449 -8.90 4.33 -54.62
C LEU A 449 -7.88 4.70 -55.71
N ALA A 450 -7.45 5.97 -55.76
CA ALA A 450 -6.46 6.42 -56.73
C ALA A 450 -5.12 5.68 -56.56
N SER A 451 -4.62 5.67 -55.33
CA SER A 451 -3.36 5.04 -54.91
C SER A 451 -3.58 4.07 -53.74
N PRO A 452 -4.05 2.82 -53.99
CA PRO A 452 -4.43 1.90 -52.92
C PRO A 452 -3.28 1.55 -51.95
N GLU A 453 -2.06 1.36 -52.46
CA GLU A 453 -0.89 0.99 -51.63
C GLU A 453 -0.57 2.08 -50.60
N HIS A 454 -0.55 3.35 -51.01
CA HIS A 454 -0.36 4.51 -50.13
C HIS A 454 -1.41 4.57 -49.01
N TRP A 455 -2.68 4.34 -49.35
CA TRP A 455 -3.77 4.33 -48.37
C TRP A 455 -3.76 3.09 -47.46
N GLN A 456 -3.27 1.94 -47.93
CA GLN A 456 -3.06 0.75 -47.09
C GLN A 456 -1.97 1.00 -46.04
N GLU A 457 -0.88 1.69 -46.39
CA GLU A 457 0.16 2.05 -45.42
C GLU A 457 -0.36 3.04 -44.37
N ILE A 458 -0.99 4.14 -44.79
CA ILE A 458 -1.57 5.13 -43.86
C ILE A 458 -2.60 4.48 -42.92
N THR A 459 -3.58 3.74 -43.44
CA THR A 459 -4.64 3.16 -42.61
C THR A 459 -4.12 2.09 -41.64
N ARG A 460 -3.14 1.27 -42.07
CA ARG A 460 -2.42 0.32 -41.20
C ARG A 460 -1.65 1.03 -40.09
N ASP A 461 -0.98 2.13 -40.40
CA ASP A 461 -0.12 2.81 -39.44
C ASP A 461 -0.94 3.64 -38.44
N VAL A 462 -2.15 4.08 -38.81
CA VAL A 462 -3.18 4.55 -37.88
C VAL A 462 -3.76 3.40 -37.02
N GLU A 463 -4.08 2.21 -37.57
CA GLU A 463 -4.47 1.05 -36.72
C GLU A 463 -3.34 0.71 -35.72
N ASN A 464 -2.08 0.73 -36.14
CA ASN A 464 -0.91 0.52 -35.27
C ASN A 464 -0.85 1.55 -34.13
N LYS A 465 -0.85 2.85 -34.46
CA LYS A 465 -0.76 3.98 -33.51
C LYS A 465 -1.89 3.97 -32.47
N LEU A 466 -3.12 3.70 -32.91
CA LEU A 466 -4.27 3.54 -32.01
C LEU A 466 -4.16 2.28 -31.14
N SER A 467 -3.63 1.18 -31.68
CA SER A 467 -3.45 -0.09 -30.97
C SER A 467 -2.44 -0.01 -29.83
N ASP A 468 -1.36 0.75 -30.05
CA ASP A 468 -0.32 0.94 -29.04
C ASP A 468 -0.82 1.87 -27.93
N ALA A 469 -1.47 2.98 -28.27
CA ALA A 469 -2.17 3.83 -27.28
C ALA A 469 -3.21 3.04 -26.46
N LEU A 470 -3.97 2.15 -27.10
CA LEU A 470 -4.92 1.28 -26.40
C LEU A 470 -4.21 0.27 -25.48
N HIS A 471 -3.07 -0.28 -25.88
CA HIS A 471 -2.26 -1.15 -25.03
C HIS A 471 -1.71 -0.39 -23.81
N GLU A 472 -1.25 0.85 -24.00
CA GLU A 472 -0.81 1.73 -22.92
C GLU A 472 -1.95 2.00 -21.93
N ARG A 473 -3.14 2.42 -22.40
CA ARG A 473 -4.31 2.64 -21.55
C ARG A 473 -4.75 1.40 -20.76
N LEU A 474 -4.75 0.23 -21.39
CA LEU A 474 -5.03 -1.04 -20.71
C LEU A 474 -3.99 -1.33 -19.62
N THR A 475 -2.71 -1.05 -19.89
CA THR A 475 -1.61 -1.24 -18.93
C THR A 475 -1.71 -0.27 -17.75
N GLU A 476 -1.92 1.03 -18.01
CA GLU A 476 -2.14 2.06 -16.99
C GLU A 476 -3.30 1.71 -16.05
N ARG A 477 -4.39 1.14 -16.61
CA ARG A 477 -5.60 0.81 -15.86
C ARG A 477 -5.52 -0.53 -15.11
N PHE A 478 -4.85 -1.55 -15.65
CA PHE A 478 -4.94 -2.92 -15.14
C PHE A 478 -3.62 -3.50 -14.59
N VAL A 479 -2.51 -2.75 -14.63
CA VAL A 479 -1.21 -3.19 -14.09
C VAL A 479 -0.56 -2.11 -13.24
N ASP A 480 -0.38 -2.38 -11.94
CA ASP A 480 0.64 -1.66 -11.17
C ASP A 480 2.02 -2.22 -11.49
N ARG A 481 2.79 -1.43 -12.25
CA ARG A 481 4.17 -1.74 -12.65
C ARG A 481 5.10 -1.89 -11.45
N ARG A 482 4.85 -1.23 -10.30
CA ARG A 482 5.69 -1.35 -9.10
C ARG A 482 5.51 -2.71 -8.44
N THR A 483 4.27 -3.04 -8.04
CA THR A 483 3.95 -4.35 -7.44
C THR A 483 4.33 -5.50 -8.37
N SER A 484 4.10 -5.38 -9.69
CA SER A 484 4.46 -6.41 -10.67
C SER A 484 5.98 -6.65 -10.76
N VAL A 485 6.81 -5.61 -10.77
CA VAL A 485 8.28 -5.74 -10.79
C VAL A 485 8.83 -6.28 -9.47
N LEU A 486 8.29 -5.84 -8.33
CA LEU A 486 8.65 -6.34 -7.00
C LEU A 486 8.32 -7.83 -6.87
N MET A 487 7.11 -8.22 -7.27
CA MET A 487 6.69 -9.62 -7.38
C MET A 487 7.64 -10.45 -8.24
N ARG A 488 8.07 -9.92 -9.39
CA ARG A 488 9.02 -10.60 -10.28
C ARG A 488 10.39 -10.81 -9.61
N ARG A 489 11.02 -9.77 -9.06
CA ARG A 489 12.35 -9.85 -8.42
C ARG A 489 12.35 -10.84 -7.26
N LEU A 490 11.29 -10.87 -6.46
CA LEU A 490 11.13 -11.79 -5.33
C LEU A 490 11.01 -13.27 -5.75
N ARG A 491 10.72 -13.57 -7.03
CA ARG A 491 10.71 -14.93 -7.61
C ARG A 491 12.05 -15.33 -8.23
N GLU A 492 12.82 -14.38 -8.72
CA GLU A 492 14.14 -14.60 -9.33
C GLU A 492 15.21 -14.97 -8.28
N ASN A 493 14.89 -14.92 -6.98
CA ASN A 493 15.82 -15.04 -5.84
C ASN A 493 16.98 -14.03 -5.90
N THR A 494 16.80 -12.93 -6.63
CA THR A 494 17.74 -11.82 -6.73
C THR A 494 17.87 -11.15 -5.35
N VAL A 495 19.10 -10.79 -4.96
CA VAL A 495 19.34 -10.13 -3.67
C VAL A 495 18.66 -8.77 -3.65
N LEU A 496 17.56 -8.67 -2.89
CA LEU A 496 16.77 -7.44 -2.74
C LEU A 496 17.62 -6.36 -2.06
N SER A 497 17.75 -5.19 -2.69
CA SER A 497 18.54 -4.08 -2.14
C SER A 497 17.84 -3.53 -0.90
N THR A 498 18.38 -3.91 0.27
CA THR A 498 17.86 -3.50 1.57
C THR A 498 18.78 -2.45 2.17
N GLU A 499 18.26 -1.26 2.39
CA GLU A 499 18.97 -0.12 2.96
C GLU A 499 18.38 0.19 4.34
N ILE A 500 19.25 0.48 5.32
CA ILE A 500 18.83 0.94 6.64
C ILE A 500 19.23 2.41 6.75
N GLY A 501 18.24 3.28 6.81
CA GLY A 501 18.42 4.73 6.93
C GLY A 501 19.10 5.10 8.25
N LYS A 502 19.75 6.27 8.27
CA LYS A 502 20.45 6.81 9.46
C LYS A 502 19.53 7.01 10.69
N THR A 503 18.22 7.02 10.45
CA THR A 503 17.12 7.14 11.42
C THR A 503 16.56 5.80 11.91
N GLY A 504 17.13 4.67 11.47
CA GLY A 504 16.67 3.32 11.79
C GLY A 504 15.56 2.78 10.87
N GLU A 505 15.10 3.56 9.89
CA GLU A 505 14.13 3.13 8.87
C GLU A 505 14.69 1.98 8.02
N VAL A 506 13.93 0.90 7.82
CA VAL A 506 14.33 -0.28 7.05
C VAL A 506 13.59 -0.28 5.73
N ILE A 507 14.32 -0.01 4.64
CA ILE A 507 13.81 0.15 3.28
C ILE A 507 14.25 -1.05 2.44
N VAL A 508 13.33 -1.74 1.77
CA VAL A 508 13.64 -2.79 0.79
C VAL A 508 13.14 -2.33 -0.57
N GLU A 509 14.04 -2.24 -1.56
CA GLU A 509 13.70 -1.85 -2.95
C GLU A 509 12.85 -0.55 -3.01
N GLY A 510 13.16 0.42 -2.15
CA GLY A 510 12.43 1.70 -2.03
C GLY A 510 11.14 1.69 -1.20
N HIS A 511 10.77 0.58 -0.57
CA HIS A 511 9.58 0.45 0.28
C HIS A 511 9.97 0.39 1.76
N ALA A 512 9.45 1.30 2.59
CA ALA A 512 9.66 1.28 4.04
C ALA A 512 8.81 0.17 4.67
N ILE A 513 9.47 -0.83 5.28
CA ILE A 513 8.80 -1.98 5.93
C ILE A 513 8.61 -1.74 7.43
N GLY A 514 9.40 -0.84 8.01
CA GLY A 514 9.38 -0.56 9.44
C GLY A 514 10.64 0.16 9.92
N ARG A 515 10.84 0.18 11.23
CA ARG A 515 11.89 0.93 11.91
C ARG A 515 12.56 0.06 12.98
N LEU A 516 13.88 0.19 13.09
CA LEU A 516 14.72 -0.55 14.04
C LEU A 516 15.19 0.39 15.16
N ASP A 517 14.39 0.47 16.22
CA ASP A 517 14.68 1.24 17.44
C ASP A 517 15.52 0.39 18.40
N GLY A 518 16.81 0.73 18.56
CA GLY A 518 17.76 -0.03 19.36
C GLY A 518 17.94 -1.45 18.83
N PHE A 519 17.35 -2.42 19.54
CA PHE A 519 17.31 -3.85 19.20
C PHE A 519 15.88 -4.38 18.95
N THR A 520 14.90 -3.50 18.72
CA THR A 520 13.48 -3.84 18.52
C THR A 520 13.04 -3.39 17.13
N PHE A 521 12.45 -4.28 16.34
CA PHE A 521 11.95 -3.96 15.01
C PHE A 521 10.44 -3.72 15.03
N ALA A 522 10.02 -2.46 14.90
CA ALA A 522 8.63 -2.08 14.71
C ALA A 522 8.27 -2.12 13.21
N PRO A 523 7.46 -3.09 12.73
CA PRO A 523 6.95 -3.06 11.36
C PRO A 523 5.96 -1.91 11.18
N ASP A 524 5.95 -1.28 10.01
CA ASP A 524 4.90 -0.32 9.65
C ASP A 524 3.57 -1.07 9.36
N ALA A 525 2.45 -0.43 9.71
CA ALA A 525 1.12 -1.04 9.69
C ALA A 525 0.38 -0.88 8.34
N ALA A 526 0.97 -0.18 7.38
CA ALA A 526 0.28 0.27 6.16
C ALA A 526 -0.11 -0.85 5.17
N GLU A 527 0.68 -1.94 5.07
CA GLU A 527 0.48 -2.98 4.04
C GLU A 527 -0.21 -4.24 4.60
N ALA A 528 -1.54 -4.22 4.70
CA ALA A 528 -2.35 -5.39 5.08
C ALA A 528 -2.55 -6.40 3.92
N GLY A 529 -1.48 -6.79 3.22
CA GLY A 529 -1.48 -7.70 2.07
C GLY A 529 -0.95 -9.11 2.38
N SER A 530 -1.05 -10.03 1.40
CA SER A 530 -0.28 -11.29 1.41
C SER A 530 1.22 -11.04 1.37
N ASP A 531 1.62 -9.96 0.71
CA ASP A 531 2.97 -9.75 0.19
C ASP A 531 3.88 -9.13 1.25
N ALA A 532 3.28 -8.40 2.20
CA ALA A 532 3.92 -7.92 3.41
C ALA A 532 4.59 -9.05 4.21
N LYS A 533 4.08 -10.30 4.18
CA LYS A 533 4.74 -11.45 4.83
C LYS A 533 6.04 -11.85 4.12
N ALA A 534 6.10 -11.74 2.80
CA ALA A 534 7.30 -12.04 2.03
C ALA A 534 8.35 -10.94 2.21
N LEU A 535 7.92 -9.67 2.19
CA LEU A 535 8.77 -8.51 2.45
C LEU A 535 9.30 -8.50 3.89
N GLN A 536 8.47 -8.81 4.89
CA GLN A 536 8.91 -9.00 6.28
C GLN A 536 9.92 -10.15 6.42
N ALA A 537 9.73 -11.27 5.73
CA ALA A 537 10.69 -12.40 5.76
C ALA A 537 12.05 -12.04 5.13
N ALA A 538 12.07 -11.22 4.08
CA ALA A 538 13.30 -10.66 3.51
C ALA A 538 13.99 -9.70 4.50
N ALA A 539 13.24 -8.73 5.06
CA ALA A 539 13.75 -7.76 6.02
C ALA A 539 14.33 -8.43 7.28
N GLN A 540 13.72 -9.51 7.77
CA GLN A 540 14.18 -10.26 8.96
C GLN A 540 15.63 -10.74 8.84
N GLN A 541 16.07 -11.19 7.66
CA GLN A 541 17.46 -11.67 7.46
C GLN A 541 18.49 -10.54 7.52
N VAL A 542 18.11 -9.33 7.10
CA VAL A 542 19.00 -8.16 7.11
C VAL A 542 19.02 -7.51 8.50
N VAL A 543 17.85 -7.37 9.13
CA VAL A 543 17.72 -6.82 10.49
C VAL A 543 18.53 -7.63 11.51
N ALA A 544 18.60 -8.96 11.38
CA ALA A 544 19.45 -9.78 12.24
C ALA A 544 20.93 -9.35 12.21
N ARG A 545 21.49 -9.10 11.01
CA ARG A 545 22.90 -8.68 10.84
C ARG A 545 23.18 -7.30 11.42
N GLU A 546 22.25 -6.36 11.27
CA GLU A 546 22.40 -5.02 11.88
C GLU A 546 22.21 -5.06 13.41
N ILE A 547 21.38 -5.96 13.95
CA ILE A 547 21.28 -6.18 15.41
C ILE A 547 22.62 -6.66 15.99
N ASP A 548 23.31 -7.61 15.34
CA ASP A 548 24.66 -8.03 15.76
C ASP A 548 25.68 -6.90 15.62
N ALA A 549 25.65 -6.15 14.51
CA ALA A 549 26.53 -5.00 14.31
C ALA A 549 26.30 -3.87 15.35
N ARG A 550 25.05 -3.67 15.80
CA ARG A 550 24.71 -2.77 16.91
C ARG A 550 25.18 -3.31 18.26
N ALA A 551 25.11 -4.63 18.48
CA ALA A 551 25.58 -5.27 19.71
C ALA A 551 27.10 -5.13 19.90
N GLU A 552 27.90 -5.29 18.83
CA GLU A 552 29.35 -4.99 18.85
C GLU A 552 29.61 -3.51 19.16
N LYS A 553 28.96 -2.60 18.43
CA LYS A 553 29.10 -1.14 18.62
C LYS A 553 28.76 -0.71 20.06
N LEU A 554 27.67 -1.25 20.64
CA LEU A 554 27.29 -0.98 22.03
C LEU A 554 28.30 -1.57 23.01
N GLY A 555 28.74 -2.81 22.79
CA GLY A 555 29.76 -3.47 23.63
C GLY A 555 31.05 -2.66 23.75
N ALA A 556 31.45 -1.97 22.67
CA ALA A 556 32.62 -1.09 22.61
C ALA A 556 32.33 0.40 22.90
N ALA A 557 31.08 0.79 23.19
CA ALA A 557 30.69 2.19 23.39
C ALA A 557 31.34 2.82 24.64
N ALA A 558 31.58 4.14 24.60
CA ALA A 558 32.08 4.92 25.74
C ALA A 558 30.97 5.23 26.78
N ASP A 559 31.35 5.54 28.03
CA ASP A 559 30.41 5.76 29.13
C ASP A 559 29.48 6.97 28.91
N GLU A 560 29.93 7.94 28.10
CA GLU A 560 29.21 9.17 27.73
C GLU A 560 28.08 8.92 26.72
N GLN A 561 28.07 7.78 26.01
CA GLN A 561 27.03 7.46 25.01
C GLN A 561 25.74 6.91 25.62
N PHE A 562 25.74 6.66 26.94
CA PHE A 562 24.64 6.08 27.69
C PHE A 562 23.98 7.11 28.61
N VAL A 563 22.66 7.15 28.62
CA VAL A 563 21.85 8.04 29.48
C VAL A 563 20.77 7.24 30.19
N LEU A 564 20.66 7.38 31.51
CA LEU A 564 19.57 6.86 32.32
C LEU A 564 18.48 7.92 32.46
N THR A 565 17.27 7.63 31.99
CA THR A 565 16.11 8.53 32.13
C THR A 565 15.31 8.26 33.41
N SER A 566 14.49 9.23 33.82
CA SER A 566 13.76 9.25 35.11
C SER A 566 12.71 8.14 35.29
N ASP A 567 12.34 7.46 34.20
CA ASP A 567 11.45 6.28 34.14
C ASP A 567 12.19 4.94 34.36
N GLY A 568 13.52 4.98 34.52
CA GLY A 568 14.39 3.82 34.65
C GLY A 568 14.90 3.24 33.32
N THR A 569 14.65 3.89 32.18
CA THR A 569 15.14 3.42 30.88
C THR A 569 16.59 3.86 30.63
N ILE A 570 17.43 2.95 30.12
CA ILE A 570 18.78 3.24 29.65
C ILE A 570 18.73 3.41 28.14
N ARG A 571 19.21 4.55 27.66
CA ARG A 571 19.31 4.90 26.25
C ARG A 571 20.77 4.92 25.79
N TRP A 572 21.04 4.42 24.59
CA TRP A 572 22.33 4.49 23.91
C TRP A 572 22.17 5.26 22.60
N THR A 573 22.90 6.37 22.44
CA THR A 573 22.78 7.29 21.28
C THR A 573 21.37 7.83 20.99
N GLY A 574 20.41 7.66 21.91
CA GLY A 574 19.01 8.06 21.81
C GLY A 574 18.03 6.89 21.95
N ASP A 575 18.40 5.73 21.42
CA ASP A 575 17.57 4.51 21.39
C ASP A 575 17.49 3.83 22.75
N ALA A 576 16.31 3.31 23.12
CA ALA A 576 16.11 2.57 24.36
C ALA A 576 16.64 1.13 24.23
N VAL A 577 17.62 0.76 25.07
CA VAL A 577 18.33 -0.54 24.98
C VAL A 577 18.15 -1.41 26.22
N ALA A 578 17.80 -0.83 27.37
CA ALA A 578 17.48 -1.58 28.59
C ALA A 578 16.59 -0.77 29.54
N ARG A 579 16.03 -1.43 30.56
CA ARG A 579 15.34 -0.80 31.68
C ARG A 579 15.80 -1.38 33.02
N LEU A 580 15.85 -0.55 34.05
CA LEU A 580 16.09 -0.97 35.42
C LEU A 580 14.88 -1.71 36.00
N VAL A 581 15.16 -2.67 36.87
CA VAL A 581 14.18 -3.53 37.56
C VAL A 581 14.58 -3.66 39.03
N ALA A 582 13.58 -3.82 39.89
CA ALA A 582 13.74 -4.03 41.34
C ALA A 582 14.77 -5.10 41.70
N ALA A 583 15.47 -4.88 42.81
CA ALA A 583 16.40 -5.81 43.44
C ALA A 583 16.28 -5.73 44.97
N GLU A 584 16.84 -6.72 45.67
CA GLU A 584 16.82 -6.76 47.15
C GLU A 584 17.62 -5.61 47.76
N ASP A 585 18.78 -5.28 47.18
CA ASP A 585 19.53 -4.06 47.49
C ASP A 585 19.12 -2.92 46.53
N ALA A 586 18.83 -1.75 47.10
CA ALA A 586 18.50 -0.54 46.35
C ALA A 586 19.70 0.03 45.58
N LEU A 587 20.94 -0.24 46.00
CA LEU A 587 22.15 0.24 45.34
C LEU A 587 22.61 -0.65 44.17
N HIS A 588 22.04 -1.84 44.03
CA HIS A 588 22.40 -2.81 42.99
C HIS A 588 21.13 -3.30 42.25
N PRO A 589 20.43 -2.40 41.52
CA PRO A 589 19.24 -2.75 40.73
C PRO A 589 19.58 -3.76 39.62
N ARG A 590 18.57 -4.55 39.21
CA ARG A 590 18.69 -5.48 38.08
C ARG A 590 18.46 -4.74 36.76
N LEU A 591 19.00 -5.29 35.67
CA LEU A 591 18.85 -4.76 34.32
C LEU A 591 18.02 -5.75 33.47
N ARG A 592 17.10 -5.22 32.66
CA ARG A 592 16.37 -5.96 31.63
C ARG A 592 16.62 -5.32 30.26
N ILE A 593 17.26 -6.05 29.35
CA ILE A 593 17.47 -5.60 27.97
C ILE A 593 16.12 -5.43 27.25
N ILE A 594 16.01 -4.39 26.42
CA ILE A 594 14.91 -4.13 25.51
C ILE A 594 15.37 -4.58 24.11
N ALA A 595 14.92 -5.75 23.68
CA ALA A 595 15.25 -6.34 22.39
C ALA A 595 14.20 -7.37 21.96
N ASP A 596 14.09 -7.59 20.65
CA ASP A 596 13.38 -8.73 20.07
C ASP A 596 14.04 -10.08 20.44
N GLU A 597 13.33 -11.19 20.18
CA GLU A 597 13.85 -12.58 20.25
C GLU A 597 15.11 -12.84 19.39
N ARG A 598 15.52 -11.86 18.57
CA ARG A 598 16.65 -11.93 17.64
C ARG A 598 18.00 -11.72 18.33
N LEU A 599 18.06 -10.92 19.40
CA LEU A 599 19.31 -10.66 20.15
C LEU A 599 19.59 -11.84 21.10
N THR A 600 20.45 -12.76 20.65
CA THR A 600 20.71 -14.05 21.31
C THR A 600 22.20 -14.32 21.51
N GLY A 601 22.52 -15.32 22.35
CA GLY A 601 23.89 -15.80 22.57
C GLY A 601 24.89 -14.72 22.96
N ALA A 602 26.11 -14.83 22.43
CA ALA A 602 27.23 -13.95 22.77
C ALA A 602 26.96 -12.45 22.51
N SER A 603 26.19 -12.10 21.47
CA SER A 603 25.80 -10.71 21.18
C SER A 603 24.98 -10.10 22.31
N ARG A 604 24.08 -10.89 22.92
CA ARG A 604 23.31 -10.48 24.10
C ARG A 604 24.18 -10.38 25.34
N GLU A 605 25.04 -11.36 25.59
CA GLU A 605 25.93 -11.39 26.77
C GLU A 605 26.89 -10.20 26.78
N LYS A 606 27.43 -9.79 25.63
CA LYS A 606 28.24 -8.57 25.46
C LYS A 606 27.48 -7.31 25.88
N VAL A 607 26.25 -7.14 25.39
CA VAL A 607 25.38 -6.01 25.72
C VAL A 607 25.05 -6.00 27.22
N GLU A 608 24.69 -7.16 27.79
CA GLU A 608 24.34 -7.29 29.21
C GLU A 608 25.53 -6.94 30.12
N ALA A 609 26.73 -7.46 29.80
CA ALA A 609 27.95 -7.16 30.54
C ALA A 609 28.34 -5.67 30.47
N ARG A 610 28.31 -5.05 29.28
CA ARG A 610 28.69 -3.65 29.09
C ARG A 610 27.74 -2.68 29.82
N LEU A 611 26.43 -2.92 29.72
CA LEU A 611 25.42 -2.10 30.39
C LEU A 611 25.46 -2.29 31.92
N THR A 612 25.69 -3.51 32.41
CA THR A 612 25.85 -3.78 33.86
C THR A 612 27.10 -3.08 34.41
N LEU A 613 28.22 -3.11 33.69
CA LEU A 613 29.44 -2.39 34.06
C LEU A 613 29.21 -0.87 34.10
N TRP A 614 28.58 -0.31 33.06
CA TRP A 614 28.24 1.12 33.02
C TRP A 614 27.35 1.53 34.20
N LEU A 615 26.27 0.78 34.44
CA LEU A 615 25.30 1.06 35.48
C LEU A 615 25.96 1.06 36.88
N LYS A 616 26.82 0.08 37.16
CA LYS A 616 27.59 0.03 38.41
C LYS A 616 28.47 1.27 38.56
N THR A 617 29.28 1.59 37.55
CA THR A 617 30.16 2.77 37.55
C THR A 617 29.37 4.07 37.72
N HIS A 618 28.21 4.19 37.07
CA HIS A 618 27.33 5.37 37.16
C HIS A 618 26.74 5.56 38.57
N ILE A 619 26.23 4.49 39.19
CA ILE A 619 25.68 4.53 40.55
C ILE A 619 26.79 4.83 41.57
N GLU A 620 27.94 4.15 41.47
CA GLU A 620 29.08 4.33 42.37
C GLU A 620 29.67 5.76 42.25
N LYS A 621 29.74 6.33 41.04
CA LYS A 621 30.19 7.71 40.77
C LYS A 621 29.24 8.77 41.34
N LEU A 622 27.92 8.56 41.30
CA LEU A 622 26.93 9.54 41.79
C LEU A 622 26.65 9.43 43.29
N LEU A 623 26.80 8.24 43.89
CA LEU A 623 26.50 7.99 45.31
C LEU A 623 27.75 7.68 46.15
N LEU A 624 28.96 7.97 45.66
CA LEU A 624 30.26 7.59 46.23
C LEU A 624 30.36 7.68 47.78
N PRO A 625 29.98 8.79 48.47
CA PRO A 625 30.01 8.86 49.93
C PRO A 625 29.23 7.76 50.67
N MET A 626 28.17 7.19 50.09
CA MET A 626 27.46 6.05 50.66
C MET A 626 28.24 4.75 50.50
N PHE A 627 28.91 4.55 49.36
CA PHE A 627 29.79 3.40 49.15
C PHE A 627 31.02 3.47 50.07
N GLU A 628 31.67 4.62 50.18
CA GLU A 628 32.78 4.86 51.12
C GLU A 628 32.37 4.59 52.56
N LEU A 629 31.22 5.12 53.02
CA LEU A 629 30.72 4.89 54.37
C LEU A 629 30.31 3.43 54.61
N SER A 630 29.80 2.72 53.59
CA SER A 630 29.46 1.29 53.70
C SER A 630 30.70 0.40 53.84
N ARG A 631 31.79 0.74 53.12
CA ARG A 631 33.07 0.01 53.09
C ARG A 631 34.03 0.41 54.21
N ALA A 632 33.77 1.51 54.92
CA ALA A 632 34.58 1.94 56.07
C ALA A 632 34.67 0.81 57.10
N GLU A 633 35.84 0.60 57.71
CA GLU A 633 36.04 -0.38 58.79
C GLU A 633 36.17 0.30 60.17
N ASP A 634 36.63 1.55 60.22
CA ASP A 634 36.82 2.36 61.44
C ASP A 634 35.50 2.85 62.08
N VAL A 635 34.36 2.66 61.40
CA VAL A 635 33.02 2.97 61.91
C VAL A 635 32.47 1.77 62.70
N ALA A 636 32.46 1.84 64.03
CA ALA A 636 32.03 0.75 64.91
C ALA A 636 30.76 1.07 65.73
N GLY A 637 30.16 0.05 66.36
CA GLY A 637 29.08 0.21 67.34
C GLY A 637 27.87 1.01 66.83
N ILE A 638 27.38 1.94 67.65
CA ILE A 638 26.22 2.80 67.33
C ILE A 638 26.46 3.61 66.04
N ALA A 639 27.71 4.01 65.76
CA ALA A 639 28.06 4.72 64.53
C ALA A 639 27.82 3.86 63.28
N ARG A 640 28.06 2.53 63.35
CA ARG A 640 27.76 1.59 62.27
C ARG A 640 26.25 1.45 62.05
N GLY A 641 25.46 1.42 63.12
CA GLY A 641 23.99 1.40 63.04
C GLY A 641 23.43 2.63 62.35
N ILE A 642 23.91 3.83 62.73
CA ILE A 642 23.51 5.10 62.10
C ILE A 642 24.00 5.17 60.65
N ALA A 643 25.21 4.69 60.36
CA ALA A 643 25.72 4.62 58.99
C ALA A 643 24.86 3.72 58.10
N PHE A 644 24.48 2.53 58.58
CA PHE A 644 23.58 1.62 57.86
C PHE A 644 22.21 2.26 57.59
N GLN A 645 21.57 2.82 58.62
CA GLN A 645 20.28 3.52 58.48
C GLN A 645 20.37 4.73 57.52
N LEU A 646 21.51 5.44 57.49
CA LEU A 646 21.71 6.57 56.57
C LEU A 646 21.89 6.12 55.12
N VAL A 647 22.55 4.98 54.88
CA VAL A 647 22.67 4.36 53.55
C VAL A 647 21.32 3.80 53.10
N GLU A 648 20.60 3.09 53.96
CA GLU A 648 19.24 2.60 53.71
C GLU A 648 18.25 3.74 53.41
N ALA A 649 18.36 4.88 54.10
CA ALA A 649 17.59 6.09 53.83
C ALA A 649 18.04 6.87 52.57
N LEU A 650 18.99 6.32 51.80
CA LEU A 650 19.59 6.89 50.58
C LEU A 650 20.23 8.27 50.78
N GLY A 651 20.92 8.42 51.92
CA GLY A 651 21.76 9.58 52.24
C GLY A 651 21.05 10.75 52.91
N VAL A 652 19.76 10.63 53.26
CA VAL A 652 18.97 11.64 53.97
C VAL A 652 18.07 10.97 55.03
N LEU A 653 18.43 11.12 56.30
CA LEU A 653 17.75 10.50 57.44
C LEU A 653 17.16 11.58 58.38
N GLU A 654 15.87 11.46 58.76
CA GLU A 654 15.24 12.37 59.72
C GLU A 654 15.78 12.11 61.15
N ARG A 655 16.43 13.11 61.75
CA ARG A 655 17.10 12.99 63.07
C ARG A 655 16.15 12.58 64.20
N ASN A 656 14.85 12.88 64.06
CA ASN A 656 13.82 12.48 65.03
C ASN A 656 13.59 10.96 65.08
N LYS A 657 13.75 10.24 63.96
CA LYS A 657 13.54 8.78 63.90
C LYS A 657 14.57 8.02 64.75
N ILE A 658 15.80 8.54 64.81
CA ILE A 658 16.95 7.97 65.55
C ILE A 658 17.31 8.80 66.81
N SER A 659 16.29 9.34 67.49
CA SER A 659 16.49 10.25 68.63
C SER A 659 16.94 9.55 69.92
N ALA A 660 17.03 8.23 69.93
CA ALA A 660 17.68 7.44 70.97
C ALA A 660 19.19 7.33 70.68
N GLU A 661 19.57 6.73 69.56
CA GLU A 661 20.98 6.55 69.16
C GLU A 661 21.73 7.88 69.10
N MET A 662 21.05 8.97 68.72
CA MET A 662 21.62 10.32 68.67
C MET A 662 21.88 10.99 70.03
N LYS A 663 21.48 10.38 71.14
CA LYS A 663 21.93 10.76 72.50
C LYS A 663 23.20 9.99 72.87
N ASP A 664 23.18 8.69 72.63
CA ASP A 664 24.20 7.75 73.10
C ASP A 664 25.46 7.75 72.21
N LEU A 665 25.36 8.29 70.98
CA LEU A 665 26.48 8.53 70.08
C LEU A 665 27.46 9.56 70.65
N ASP A 666 28.67 9.15 70.97
CA ASP A 666 29.75 10.00 71.50
C ASP A 666 30.34 10.97 70.45
N GLN A 667 31.21 11.88 70.88
CA GLN A 667 31.80 12.90 70.01
C GLN A 667 32.91 12.36 69.07
N SER A 668 33.60 11.27 69.45
CA SER A 668 34.59 10.60 68.60
C SER A 668 33.90 9.93 67.41
N SER A 669 32.85 9.15 67.68
CA SER A 669 31.99 8.53 66.64
C SER A 669 31.39 9.58 65.70
N ARG A 670 30.98 10.74 66.22
CA ARG A 670 30.52 11.87 65.38
C ARG A 670 31.65 12.46 64.53
N ALA A 671 32.90 12.43 64.98
CA ALA A 671 34.05 12.85 64.18
C ALA A 671 34.33 11.85 63.05
N THR A 672 34.29 10.53 63.32
CA THR A 672 34.44 9.50 62.29
C THR A 672 33.36 9.60 61.22
N LEU A 673 32.09 9.81 61.58
CA LEU A 673 31.02 10.01 60.58
C LEU A 673 31.19 11.32 59.78
N ARG A 674 31.71 12.40 60.38
CA ARG A 674 32.04 13.65 59.68
C ARG A 674 33.20 13.49 58.68
N LYS A 675 34.19 12.63 58.98
CA LYS A 675 35.30 12.28 58.06
C LYS A 675 34.76 11.70 56.74
N TYR A 676 33.70 10.90 56.79
CA TYR A 676 32.97 10.39 55.62
C TYR A 676 31.91 11.38 55.08
N GLY A 677 32.02 12.67 55.38
CA GLY A 677 31.16 13.73 54.81
C GLY A 677 29.74 13.83 55.37
N VAL A 678 29.39 13.10 56.43
CA VAL A 678 28.07 13.17 57.06
C VAL A 678 27.92 14.48 57.87
N ARG A 679 26.88 15.27 57.57
CA ARG A 679 26.46 16.41 58.41
C ARG A 679 25.35 16.01 59.36
N PHE A 680 25.45 16.54 60.58
CA PHE A 680 24.45 16.44 61.65
C PHE A 680 23.73 17.77 61.79
N GLY A 681 22.54 17.90 61.19
CA GLY A 681 21.69 19.08 61.30
C GLY A 681 20.86 19.13 62.59
N ALA A 682 20.02 20.16 62.70
CA ALA A 682 18.95 20.24 63.67
C ALA A 682 17.85 19.21 63.37
N TYR A 683 17.48 19.02 62.09
CA TYR A 683 16.34 18.16 61.69
C TYR A 683 16.75 16.87 60.97
N HIS A 684 17.86 16.88 60.21
CA HIS A 684 18.31 15.72 59.42
C HIS A 684 19.78 15.35 59.68
N ILE A 685 20.11 14.10 59.38
CA ILE A 685 21.49 13.63 59.16
C ILE A 685 21.60 13.29 57.68
N TYR A 686 22.58 13.87 56.99
CA TYR A 686 22.63 13.80 55.53
C TYR A 686 24.04 14.02 54.98
N PHE A 687 24.29 13.59 53.74
CA PHE A 687 25.49 13.95 52.99
C PHE A 687 25.24 15.23 52.17
N PRO A 688 25.93 16.36 52.41
CA PRO A 688 25.73 17.58 51.61
C PRO A 688 26.09 17.39 50.13
N GLY A 689 27.13 16.59 49.84
CA GLY A 689 27.55 16.27 48.47
C GLY A 689 26.50 15.53 47.64
N LEU A 690 25.59 14.79 48.30
CA LEU A 690 24.53 14.02 47.64
C LEU A 690 23.25 14.82 47.38
N LEU A 691 23.10 16.04 47.92
CA LEU A 691 21.96 16.91 47.61
C LEU A 691 22.02 17.54 46.20
N LYS A 692 23.06 17.23 45.40
CA LYS A 692 23.15 17.62 43.99
C LYS A 692 22.03 16.94 43.17
N PRO A 693 21.43 17.62 42.16
CA PRO A 693 20.32 17.10 41.37
C PRO A 693 20.47 15.65 40.87
N ALA A 694 21.59 15.32 40.21
CA ALA A 694 21.81 13.98 39.65
C ALA A 694 21.79 12.86 40.72
N ALA A 695 22.42 13.10 41.88
CA ALA A 695 22.47 12.14 42.98
C ALA A 695 21.11 11.99 43.70
N ARG A 696 20.26 13.03 43.68
CA ARG A 696 18.88 12.97 44.21
C ARG A 696 17.89 12.34 43.23
N ALA A 697 18.02 12.61 41.92
CA ALA A 697 17.23 11.96 40.88
C ALA A 697 17.49 10.45 40.85
N LEU A 698 18.77 10.03 40.86
CA LEU A 698 19.13 8.62 40.96
C LEU A 698 18.60 7.97 42.25
N ALA A 699 18.81 8.60 43.41
CA ALA A 699 18.29 8.06 44.68
C ALA A 699 16.76 7.90 44.65
N ALA A 700 16.02 8.86 44.10
CA ALA A 700 14.56 8.80 44.01
C ALA A 700 14.08 7.69 43.06
N LEU A 701 14.78 7.47 41.95
CA LEU A 701 14.53 6.37 41.02
C LEU A 701 14.79 5.00 41.68
N LEU A 702 15.93 4.82 42.36
CA LEU A 702 16.26 3.57 43.07
C LEU A 702 15.27 3.27 44.21
N TRP A 703 14.79 4.31 44.91
CA TRP A 703 13.73 4.18 45.92
C TRP A 703 12.40 3.75 45.33
N ALA A 704 11.97 4.35 44.20
CA ALA A 704 10.73 3.99 43.53
C ALA A 704 10.75 2.55 43.00
N LEU A 705 11.85 2.17 42.34
CA LEU A 705 12.08 0.80 41.83
C LEU A 705 12.02 -0.27 42.92
N LYS A 706 12.42 0.04 44.16
CA LYS A 706 12.37 -0.93 45.28
C LYS A 706 10.97 -1.09 45.89
N ARG A 707 10.03 -0.18 45.61
CA ARG A 707 8.71 -0.18 46.27
C ARG A 707 7.55 -0.70 45.42
N ASP A 708 7.63 -0.58 44.10
CA ASP A 708 6.59 -0.98 43.13
C ASP A 708 5.22 -0.22 43.27
N ASP A 709 5.02 0.54 44.35
CA ASP A 709 3.81 1.33 44.67
C ASP A 709 3.89 2.82 44.25
N VAL A 710 4.91 3.19 43.46
CA VAL A 710 5.25 4.60 43.16
C VAL A 710 4.98 4.93 41.69
N ASP A 711 4.11 5.91 41.44
CA ASP A 711 3.92 6.48 40.11
C ASP A 711 5.18 7.28 39.69
N LEU A 712 5.91 6.73 38.72
CA LEU A 712 7.13 7.33 38.16
C LEU A 712 6.84 8.64 37.41
N THR A 713 5.62 8.84 36.89
CA THR A 713 5.25 10.08 36.17
C THR A 713 5.13 11.26 37.14
N VAL A 714 4.37 11.10 38.22
CA VAL A 714 4.25 12.09 39.31
C VAL A 714 5.62 12.35 39.95
N LEU A 715 6.39 11.29 40.20
CA LEU A 715 7.75 11.42 40.72
C LEU A 715 8.67 12.21 39.77
N SER A 716 8.56 12.00 38.45
CA SER A 716 9.39 12.72 37.46
C SER A 716 9.11 14.23 37.45
N GLY A 717 7.86 14.66 37.68
CA GLY A 717 7.51 16.07 37.85
C GLY A 717 8.18 16.68 39.09
N ALA A 718 8.15 15.97 40.22
CA ALA A 718 8.83 16.39 41.44
C ALA A 718 10.38 16.39 41.30
N GLN A 719 10.94 15.42 40.56
CA GLN A 719 12.36 15.40 40.20
C GLN A 719 12.75 16.62 39.36
N HIS A 720 11.96 16.99 38.35
CA HIS A 720 12.22 18.14 37.50
C HIS A 720 12.20 19.47 38.29
N LEU A 721 11.22 19.62 39.20
CA LEU A 721 11.15 20.77 40.11
C LEU A 721 12.38 20.84 41.04
N ALA A 722 12.81 19.71 41.60
CA ALA A 722 14.02 19.62 42.42
C ALA A 722 15.30 19.91 41.61
N SER A 723 15.42 19.42 40.37
CA SER A 723 16.60 19.64 39.52
C SER A 723 16.77 21.10 39.09
N SER A 724 15.68 21.88 39.04
CA SER A 724 15.74 23.33 38.81
C SER A 724 16.36 24.15 39.96
N GLY A 725 16.87 23.49 41.02
CA GLY A 725 17.65 24.13 42.08
C GLY A 725 16.84 24.89 43.14
N ARG A 726 15.51 24.94 43.00
CA ARG A 726 14.57 25.64 43.89
C ARG A 726 14.79 25.30 45.36
N THR A 727 14.79 26.32 46.22
CA THR A 727 14.95 26.18 47.68
C THR A 727 13.70 25.59 48.34
N SER A 728 12.51 25.92 47.82
CA SER A 728 11.26 25.23 48.10
C SER A 728 10.30 25.24 46.90
N PHE A 729 9.33 24.33 46.89
CA PHE A 729 8.24 24.28 45.90
C PHE A 729 6.95 23.70 46.52
N PRO A 730 5.76 23.90 45.93
CA PRO A 730 4.50 23.34 46.45
C PRO A 730 4.51 21.80 46.51
N VAL A 731 3.74 21.24 47.44
CA VAL A 731 3.58 19.79 47.63
C VAL A 731 2.48 19.26 46.72
N ASP A 732 2.78 18.18 46.01
CA ASP A 732 1.79 17.34 45.35
C ASP A 732 1.22 16.35 46.37
N LYS A 733 -0.11 16.31 46.47
CA LYS A 733 -0.82 15.46 47.43
C LYS A 733 -0.93 14.00 46.98
N GLN A 734 -0.56 13.72 45.73
CA GLN A 734 -0.41 12.35 45.19
C GLN A 734 0.94 11.72 45.59
N LEU A 735 1.97 12.53 45.91
CA LEU A 735 3.31 12.02 46.19
C LEU A 735 3.54 11.75 47.68
N ALA A 736 3.95 10.53 48.02
CA ALA A 736 4.23 10.14 49.40
C ALA A 736 5.37 10.97 50.04
N ARG A 737 5.20 11.36 51.32
CA ARG A 737 6.18 12.17 52.09
C ARG A 737 7.63 11.66 52.00
N ASP A 738 7.82 10.34 51.97
CA ASP A 738 9.14 9.73 51.92
C ASP A 738 9.85 9.93 50.56
N ALA A 739 9.12 10.16 49.46
CA ALA A 739 9.71 10.52 48.16
C ALA A 739 10.42 11.88 48.24
N TYR A 740 9.81 12.88 48.89
CA TYR A 740 10.43 14.18 49.12
C TYR A 740 11.75 14.04 49.90
N ARG A 741 11.78 13.19 50.95
CA ARG A 741 12.99 12.90 51.72
C ARG A 741 14.12 12.42 50.81
N VAL A 742 13.83 11.46 49.93
CA VAL A 742 14.83 10.90 49.02
C VAL A 742 15.25 11.90 47.93
N LEU A 743 14.35 12.78 47.47
CA LEU A 743 14.68 13.94 46.63
C LEU A 743 15.56 15.00 47.33
N GLY A 744 15.79 14.91 48.65
CA GLY A 744 16.58 15.88 49.41
C GLY A 744 15.78 17.07 49.95
N TYR A 745 14.46 16.92 50.04
CA TYR A 745 13.51 17.91 50.55
C TYR A 745 12.75 17.32 51.76
N ARG A 746 12.14 18.19 52.58
CA ARG A 746 11.15 17.78 53.58
C ARG A 746 9.84 18.52 53.37
N GLN A 747 8.75 17.78 53.46
CA GLN A 747 7.39 18.32 53.48
C GLN A 747 7.18 19.15 54.76
N CYS A 748 6.84 20.43 54.57
CA CYS A 748 6.67 21.44 55.61
C CYS A 748 5.37 22.21 55.33
N GLY A 749 4.24 21.60 55.68
CA GLY A 749 2.92 22.08 55.27
C GLY A 749 2.68 21.82 53.78
N GLU A 750 2.12 22.82 53.08
CA GLU A 750 1.86 22.79 51.63
C GLU A 750 3.13 22.99 50.77
N ARG A 751 4.33 23.13 51.37
CA ARG A 751 5.61 23.27 50.66
C ARG A 751 6.63 22.19 51.01
N ALA A 752 7.37 21.72 50.01
CA ALA A 752 8.57 20.93 50.18
C ALA A 752 9.79 21.87 50.21
N VAL A 753 10.62 21.81 51.24
CA VAL A 753 11.80 22.68 51.44
C VAL A 753 13.08 21.85 51.49
N ARG A 754 14.14 22.29 50.80
CA ARG A 754 15.38 21.51 50.67
C ARG A 754 16.11 21.35 52.00
N VAL A 755 16.73 20.19 52.24
CA VAL A 755 17.30 19.84 53.56
C VAL A 755 18.39 20.82 54.01
N ASP A 756 19.35 21.19 53.15
CA ASP A 756 20.38 22.19 53.47
C ASP A 756 19.84 23.61 53.69
N ILE A 757 18.65 23.91 53.17
CA ILE A 757 17.94 25.18 53.38
C ILE A 757 17.28 25.18 54.77
N LEU A 758 16.67 24.06 55.17
CA LEU A 758 16.08 23.89 56.51
C LEU A 758 17.13 23.88 57.61
N GLU A 759 18.29 23.25 57.41
CA GLU A 759 19.37 23.30 58.41
C GLU A 759 19.98 24.70 58.50
N ARG A 760 20.19 25.40 57.38
CA ARG A 760 20.61 26.82 57.41
C ARG A 760 19.60 27.74 58.09
N LEU A 761 18.30 27.50 57.89
CA LEU A 761 17.24 28.23 58.60
C LEU A 761 17.30 27.95 60.11
N ALA A 762 17.55 26.71 60.52
CA ALA A 762 17.76 26.37 61.93
C ALA A 762 19.02 27.04 62.52
N ASP A 763 20.09 27.18 61.73
CA ASP A 763 21.32 27.86 62.14
C ASP A 763 21.17 29.40 62.20
N LEU A 764 20.18 30.00 61.51
CA LEU A 764 19.77 31.41 61.72
C LEU A 764 18.87 31.58 62.96
N ILE A 765 17.94 30.66 63.18
CA ILE A 765 16.98 30.74 64.30
C ILE A 765 17.65 30.41 65.65
N ARG A 766 18.62 29.48 65.69
CA ARG A 766 19.25 29.03 66.94
C ARG A 766 19.98 30.16 67.69
N PRO A 767 20.80 31.03 67.06
CA PRO A 767 21.39 32.19 67.72
C PRO A 767 20.32 33.18 68.24
N ALA A 768 19.27 33.44 67.47
CA ALA A 768 18.18 34.34 67.89
C ALA A 768 17.42 33.84 69.14
N LEU A 769 17.31 32.52 69.30
CA LEU A 769 16.75 31.87 70.50
C LEU A 769 17.76 31.66 71.65
N ALA A 770 19.06 31.59 71.34
CA ALA A 770 20.13 31.45 72.33
C ALA A 770 20.56 32.79 72.95
N TRP A 771 20.35 33.90 72.24
CA TRP A 771 20.64 35.25 72.72
C TRP A 771 19.89 35.57 74.02
N ARG A 772 20.56 36.25 74.93
CA ARG A 772 20.01 36.88 76.14
C ARG A 772 20.50 38.33 76.15
N GLU A 773 19.75 39.24 76.74
CA GLU A 773 20.12 40.66 76.75
C GLU A 773 21.49 40.94 77.38
N ASN A 774 21.94 40.08 78.31
CA ASN A 774 23.24 40.17 78.98
C ASN A 774 24.34 39.32 78.28
N SER A 775 24.17 38.92 77.02
CA SER A 775 25.15 38.08 76.32
C SER A 775 26.25 38.94 75.68
N PRO A 776 27.54 38.54 75.75
CA PRO A 776 28.59 39.21 74.99
C PRO A 776 28.42 38.92 73.48
N GLY A 777 28.30 39.98 72.67
CA GLY A 777 28.17 39.92 71.21
C GLY A 777 27.04 40.81 70.69
N GLU A 778 27.08 41.09 69.39
CA GLU A 778 26.03 41.84 68.70
C GLU A 778 24.70 41.06 68.70
N LYS A 779 23.56 41.77 68.75
CA LYS A 779 22.24 41.16 68.79
C LYS A 779 21.91 40.46 67.46
N PRO A 780 21.68 39.12 67.43
CA PRO A 780 21.37 38.42 66.19
C PRO A 780 20.09 38.94 65.53
N ALA A 781 20.11 39.08 64.20
CA ALA A 781 18.97 39.56 63.44
C ALA A 781 17.71 38.69 63.69
N GLY A 782 16.63 39.34 64.14
CA GLY A 782 15.38 38.68 64.51
C GLY A 782 15.28 38.21 65.97
N ALA A 783 16.31 38.36 66.81
CA ALA A 783 16.20 38.03 68.24
C ALA A 783 15.16 38.92 68.95
N PHE A 784 14.23 38.31 69.71
CA PHE A 784 13.21 39.04 70.48
C PHE A 784 13.55 39.02 71.99
N ASP A 785 12.95 38.11 72.76
CA ASP A 785 13.04 38.02 74.24
C ASP A 785 14.02 36.93 74.73
N GLY A 786 14.82 36.36 73.83
CA GLY A 786 15.69 35.21 74.13
C GLY A 786 14.95 33.88 74.38
N ARG A 787 13.64 33.83 74.13
CA ARG A 787 12.87 32.57 74.03
C ARG A 787 12.07 32.49 72.73
N SER A 788 12.10 33.57 71.96
CA SER A 788 11.30 33.81 70.77
C SER A 788 12.07 34.70 69.77
N PHE A 789 11.70 34.66 68.50
CA PHE A 789 12.30 35.42 67.41
C PHE A 789 11.22 36.06 66.50
N VAL A 790 11.61 37.04 65.69
CA VAL A 790 10.77 37.66 64.64
C VAL A 790 11.32 37.23 63.28
N VAL A 791 10.43 37.03 62.30
CA VAL A 791 10.81 36.64 60.93
C VAL A 791 11.64 37.76 60.28
N THR A 792 12.79 37.41 59.71
CA THR A 792 13.63 38.35 58.97
C THR A 792 13.59 38.09 57.46
N GLN A 793 13.90 39.11 56.66
CA GLN A 793 14.01 39.02 55.20
C GLN A 793 15.03 37.94 54.76
N ALA A 794 16.09 37.72 55.54
CA ALA A 794 17.04 36.64 55.30
C ALA A 794 16.41 35.24 55.42
N MET A 795 15.46 35.03 56.34
CA MET A 795 14.79 33.73 56.52
C MET A 795 13.78 33.43 55.40
N THR A 796 13.04 34.43 54.94
CA THR A 796 12.07 34.28 53.83
C THR A 796 12.78 34.16 52.48
N SER A 797 13.83 34.95 52.25
CA SER A 797 14.69 34.85 51.07
C SER A 797 15.36 33.47 50.97
N LEU A 798 15.98 33.00 52.06
CA LEU A 798 16.65 31.69 52.11
C LEU A 798 15.71 30.52 51.75
N THR A 799 14.44 30.58 52.17
CA THR A 799 13.45 29.54 51.89
C THR A 799 12.72 29.70 50.56
N GLY A 800 12.83 30.85 49.89
CA GLY A 800 12.03 31.18 48.70
C GLY A 800 10.53 31.23 48.99
N SER A 801 10.15 31.73 50.18
CA SER A 801 8.75 31.76 50.64
C SER A 801 8.52 32.89 51.65
N ALA A 802 7.32 33.48 51.63
CA ALA A 802 6.93 34.60 52.50
C ALA A 802 5.47 34.48 52.91
N GLY A 803 5.02 35.30 53.88
CA GLY A 803 3.64 35.28 54.37
C GLY A 803 3.23 33.91 54.93
N GLU A 804 2.01 33.49 54.64
CA GLU A 804 1.42 32.24 55.17
C GLU A 804 2.20 30.99 54.76
N ASP A 805 2.81 30.96 53.57
CA ASP A 805 3.68 29.86 53.12
C ASP A 805 4.87 29.65 54.06
N PHE A 806 5.52 30.75 54.48
CA PHE A 806 6.64 30.69 55.42
C PHE A 806 6.17 30.40 56.85
N ALA A 807 5.02 30.94 57.26
CA ALA A 807 4.39 30.63 58.54
C ALA A 807 4.05 29.12 58.64
N SER A 808 3.54 28.52 57.56
CA SER A 808 3.25 27.09 57.46
C SER A 808 4.52 26.23 57.61
N ILE A 809 5.64 26.65 57.00
CA ILE A 809 6.95 26.00 57.20
C ILE A 809 7.37 26.08 58.67
N LEU A 810 7.30 27.25 59.33
CA LEU A 810 7.67 27.38 60.74
C LEU A 810 6.78 26.52 61.67
N ARG A 811 5.47 26.44 61.41
CA ARG A 811 4.57 25.53 62.15
C ARG A 811 4.98 24.06 61.96
N ALA A 812 5.30 23.64 60.74
CA ALA A 812 5.72 22.27 60.43
C ALA A 812 7.12 21.89 60.97
N LEU A 813 7.94 22.87 61.35
CA LEU A 813 9.18 22.70 62.09
C LEU A 813 8.99 22.69 63.62
N GLY A 814 7.78 23.02 64.12
CA GLY A 814 7.43 22.97 65.54
C GLY A 814 7.43 24.32 66.26
N TYR A 815 7.48 25.45 65.53
CA TYR A 815 7.35 26.79 66.11
C TYR A 815 5.88 27.23 66.18
N ARG A 816 5.55 28.11 67.13
CA ARG A 816 4.23 28.74 67.28
C ARG A 816 4.35 30.24 67.19
N MET A 817 3.42 30.88 66.49
CA MET A 817 3.29 32.33 66.38
C MET A 817 2.41 32.88 67.51
N GLU A 818 2.83 34.00 68.08
CA GLU A 818 2.09 34.80 69.05
C GLU A 818 2.21 36.28 68.69
N ARG A 819 1.09 37.00 68.67
CA ARG A 819 1.08 38.46 68.52
C ARG A 819 1.41 39.11 69.86
N ARG A 820 2.45 39.95 69.88
CA ARG A 820 2.92 40.64 71.09
C ARG A 820 3.28 42.09 70.77
N PRO A 821 3.17 43.04 71.72
CA PRO A 821 3.67 44.39 71.51
C PRO A 821 5.19 44.35 71.27
N PRO A 822 5.75 45.28 70.46
CA PRO A 822 7.18 45.37 70.22
C PRO A 822 7.95 45.64 71.52
N LEU A 823 9.20 45.19 71.57
CA LEU A 823 10.11 45.55 72.65
C LEU A 823 10.37 47.08 72.60
N PRO A 824 10.44 47.76 73.76
CA PRO A 824 10.69 49.19 73.78
C PRO A 824 12.05 49.53 73.14
N PRO A 825 12.14 50.59 72.33
CA PRO A 825 13.43 51.04 71.80
C PRO A 825 14.33 51.47 72.95
N LYS A 826 15.60 51.02 72.94
CA LYS A 826 16.60 51.58 73.86
C LYS A 826 16.88 53.03 73.47
N PRO A 827 17.04 53.95 74.46
CA PRO A 827 17.42 55.32 74.16
C PRO A 827 18.77 55.32 73.44
N VAL A 828 18.88 56.10 72.37
CA VAL A 828 20.16 56.37 71.72
C VAL A 828 20.94 57.28 72.67
N VAL A 829 22.05 56.78 73.21
CA VAL A 829 23.02 57.63 73.91
C VAL A 829 23.75 58.43 72.85
N VAL A 830 23.25 59.63 72.59
CA VAL A 830 23.98 60.66 71.86
C VAL A 830 24.82 61.42 72.88
N GLU A 831 26.14 61.27 72.81
CA GLU A 831 27.09 62.11 73.54
C GLU A 831 27.78 63.03 72.52
N THR A 832 27.92 64.31 72.85
CA THR A 832 28.15 65.40 71.87
C THR A 832 29.26 66.36 72.29
N VAL A 833 29.89 66.97 71.27
CA VAL A 833 30.93 68.04 71.36
C VAL A 833 32.20 67.60 72.15
N ALA A 834 33.37 68.24 72.06
CA ALA A 834 33.88 69.43 71.35
C ALA A 834 35.41 69.25 71.16
N ALA A 835 36.17 70.08 70.45
CA ALA A 835 36.00 70.92 69.26
C ALA A 835 37.37 71.60 69.02
N GLU A 836 37.71 72.06 67.81
CA GLU A 836 38.46 73.33 67.68
C GLU A 836 38.35 73.99 66.30
N THR A 837 37.80 75.20 66.38
CA THR A 837 37.85 76.39 65.51
C THR A 837 39.28 76.92 65.23
N PRO A 838 39.50 78.01 64.43
CA PRO A 838 38.62 78.74 63.49
C PRO A 838 39.30 79.18 62.13
N VAL A 839 38.61 80.08 61.41
CA VAL A 839 39.13 81.18 60.53
C VAL A 839 39.11 80.98 58.99
N GLU A 840 38.16 81.71 58.38
CA GLU A 840 38.14 82.44 57.08
C GLU A 840 38.74 81.86 55.77
N GLY A 841 38.06 82.14 54.64
CA GLY A 841 38.64 81.98 53.29
C GLY A 841 37.64 81.71 52.16
N ALA A 842 36.72 82.64 51.85
CA ALA A 842 35.82 82.51 50.70
C ALA A 842 36.39 83.20 49.45
N ALA A 843 36.66 82.45 48.37
CA ALA A 843 37.10 83.02 47.10
C ALA A 843 36.62 82.21 45.86
N VAL A 844 35.88 82.92 45.00
CA VAL A 844 36.03 83.00 43.52
C VAL A 844 36.46 81.73 42.76
N ALA A 845 35.59 81.25 41.86
CA ALA A 845 36.01 80.45 40.69
C ALA A 845 36.63 81.35 39.62
N PRO A 846 37.70 80.90 38.94
CA PRO A 846 37.52 80.54 37.53
C PRO A 846 38.35 79.30 37.08
N LEU A 847 38.42 79.11 35.77
CA LEU A 847 39.20 78.11 35.02
C LEU A 847 40.72 78.40 35.04
N ASP A 848 41.46 77.51 34.34
CA ASP A 848 42.64 77.83 33.51
C ASP A 848 44.01 78.12 34.19
N VAL A 849 45.18 77.71 33.66
CA VAL A 849 45.52 76.88 32.46
C VAL A 849 46.77 76.00 32.72
N ALA A 850 47.04 75.08 31.78
CA ALA A 850 48.35 74.75 31.19
C ALA A 850 49.32 73.79 31.90
N ALA A 851 49.49 72.63 31.25
CA ALA A 851 50.69 72.43 30.40
C ALA A 851 50.35 71.52 29.20
N GLU A 852 49.92 72.09 28.08
CA GLU A 852 49.87 71.39 26.79
C GLU A 852 51.23 71.41 26.10
N ALA A 853 51.60 70.32 25.44
CA ALA A 853 52.60 70.29 24.37
C ALA A 853 52.29 69.12 23.44
N ALA A 854 51.79 69.41 22.23
CA ALA A 854 51.51 68.40 21.21
C ALA A 854 52.72 68.14 20.31
N VAL A 855 52.67 67.03 19.54
CA VAL A 855 52.81 66.98 18.07
C VAL A 855 52.59 65.53 17.58
N GLU A 856 52.21 65.38 16.32
CA GLU A 856 51.80 64.13 15.66
C GLU A 856 52.98 63.22 15.21
N ALA A 857 52.69 61.96 14.86
CA ALA A 857 52.83 61.39 13.50
C ALA A 857 53.40 59.95 13.36
N ALA A 858 52.81 59.21 12.41
CA ALA A 858 53.40 58.21 11.50
C ALA A 858 54.14 56.94 12.02
N ALA A 859 53.38 55.84 12.07
CA ALA A 859 53.65 54.49 11.51
C ALA A 859 55.07 53.98 11.17
N VAL A 860 55.39 52.76 11.68
CA VAL A 860 56.04 51.66 10.91
C VAL A 860 55.55 50.28 11.42
N GLU A 861 55.61 49.26 10.56
CA GLU A 861 55.62 47.80 10.84
C GLU A 861 57.07 47.33 11.21
N PRO A 862 57.46 46.02 11.30
CA PRO A 862 56.71 44.78 11.55
C PRO A 862 57.23 43.96 12.80
N PRO A 863 57.79 42.73 12.76
CA PRO A 863 57.09 41.54 13.30
C PRO A 863 57.89 40.58 14.24
N ALA A 864 57.24 39.46 14.63
CA ALA A 864 57.86 38.16 15.02
C ALA A 864 58.64 38.13 16.37
N GLU A 865 59.10 37.03 16.99
CA GLU A 865 58.94 35.55 16.89
C GLU A 865 59.47 34.94 18.23
N VAL A 866 59.42 33.67 18.69
CA VAL A 866 59.04 32.30 18.24
C VAL A 866 58.19 31.63 19.38
N GLU A 867 57.90 30.32 19.55
CA GLU A 867 58.11 29.00 18.89
C GLU A 867 57.06 27.98 19.40
N ALA A 868 56.92 26.78 18.79
CA ALA A 868 56.78 25.45 19.45
C ALA A 868 56.37 24.30 18.48
N VAL A 869 57.32 23.80 17.68
CA VAL A 869 57.65 22.36 17.37
C VAL A 869 56.53 21.27 17.45
N LEU A 870 56.34 20.30 16.52
CA LEU A 870 56.57 20.10 15.06
C LEU A 870 56.18 18.63 14.66
N VAL A 871 56.24 18.26 13.34
CA VAL A 871 56.24 16.87 12.74
C VAL A 871 54.90 16.08 12.76
N ASP A 872 54.37 15.40 11.72
CA ASP A 872 54.49 15.33 10.23
C ASP A 872 53.13 14.78 9.68
N GLN A 873 52.53 15.18 8.54
CA GLN A 873 52.84 14.94 7.09
C GLN A 873 52.70 13.48 6.58
N PRO A 874 52.63 13.21 5.25
CA PRO A 874 52.29 14.04 4.05
C PRO A 874 51.08 13.40 3.28
N VAL A 875 50.58 13.67 2.05
CA VAL A 875 50.47 14.68 0.94
C VAL A 875 49.27 14.20 0.06
N THR A 876 48.65 14.81 -0.96
CA THR A 876 48.77 16.02 -1.84
C THR A 876 47.33 16.31 -2.38
N GLY A 877 46.98 17.30 -3.20
CA GLY A 877 47.70 18.37 -3.92
C GLY A 877 46.71 19.22 -4.76
N ASP A 878 47.10 20.45 -5.13
CA ASP A 878 46.27 21.55 -5.69
C ASP A 878 46.83 21.97 -7.11
N PRO A 879 46.57 23.13 -7.80
CA PRO A 879 45.66 24.27 -7.55
C PRO A 879 44.95 24.98 -8.77
N ALA A 880 43.84 25.71 -8.49
CA ALA A 880 43.51 27.13 -8.90
C ALA A 880 43.39 27.60 -10.40
N PRO A 881 43.00 28.88 -10.73
CA PRO A 881 41.84 29.71 -10.28
C PRO A 881 41.16 30.66 -11.35
N SER A 882 40.17 31.47 -10.88
CA SER A 882 39.74 32.82 -11.38
C SER A 882 38.79 32.95 -12.60
N ALA A 883 37.98 34.01 -12.83
CA ALA A 883 37.77 35.32 -12.15
C ALA A 883 36.29 35.84 -12.30
N ALA A 884 35.95 37.09 -11.88
CA ALA A 884 34.56 37.63 -11.83
C ALA A 884 34.45 39.18 -12.09
N LEU A 885 33.26 39.78 -11.82
CA LEU A 885 32.86 41.22 -11.80
C LEU A 885 32.36 41.85 -13.15
N LEU A 886 31.43 42.83 -13.25
CA LEU A 886 30.36 43.43 -12.37
C LEU A 886 29.16 44.00 -13.27
N PRO A 887 28.41 45.14 -13.06
CA PRO A 887 26.93 45.09 -12.90
C PRO A 887 26.08 46.10 -13.74
N GLU A 888 24.74 46.18 -13.51
CA GLU A 888 23.97 47.43 -13.15
C GLU A 888 22.44 47.45 -13.47
N VAL A 889 21.66 48.00 -12.51
CA VAL A 889 20.40 48.81 -12.59
C VAL A 889 19.07 48.22 -13.17
N THR A 890 17.96 48.63 -12.52
CA THR A 890 16.52 48.28 -12.72
C THR A 890 15.63 49.55 -12.64
N PRO A 891 14.27 49.48 -12.67
CA PRO A 891 13.28 49.00 -13.66
C PRO A 891 12.51 50.21 -14.30
N PRO A 892 11.37 50.07 -15.04
CA PRO A 892 10.02 50.05 -14.42
C PRO A 892 8.85 49.39 -15.21
N THR A 893 7.62 49.59 -14.70
CA THR A 893 6.30 48.98 -15.00
C THR A 893 5.56 49.43 -16.28
N THR A 894 4.77 48.52 -16.91
CA THR A 894 3.39 48.63 -17.50
C THR A 894 3.22 47.61 -18.67
N GLY A 895 2.08 46.98 -18.98
CA GLY A 895 0.72 46.94 -18.39
C GLY A 895 -0.32 47.78 -19.16
N ALA A 896 -1.50 47.30 -19.57
CA ALA A 896 -2.14 45.96 -19.64
C ALA A 896 -3.36 46.07 -20.64
N ALA A 897 -4.34 45.17 -20.87
CA ALA A 897 -4.76 43.82 -20.44
C ALA A 897 -5.76 43.24 -21.48
N THR A 898 -6.18 41.96 -21.43
CA THR A 898 -7.50 41.53 -22.00
C THR A 898 -8.09 40.23 -21.41
N SER A 899 -9.28 40.37 -20.82
CA SER A 899 -10.42 39.44 -20.71
C SER A 899 -10.22 37.91 -20.72
N ALA A 900 -10.52 37.29 -19.57
CA ALA A 900 -10.96 35.89 -19.51
C ALA A 900 -12.50 35.78 -19.68
N VAL A 901 -12.98 34.65 -20.19
CA VAL A 901 -14.40 34.22 -20.14
C VAL A 901 -14.43 32.77 -19.67
N VAL A 902 -15.48 32.39 -18.95
CA VAL A 902 -15.59 31.11 -18.23
C VAL A 902 -16.79 30.30 -18.74
N GLU A 903 -16.55 29.03 -19.06
CA GLU A 903 -17.54 27.95 -18.89
C GLU A 903 -16.87 26.92 -17.96
N ALA A 904 -17.36 26.52 -16.79
CA ALA A 904 -18.71 26.27 -16.25
C ALA A 904 -18.82 24.77 -15.93
N GLN A 905 -18.59 24.41 -14.66
CA GLN A 905 -19.00 23.11 -14.14
C GLN A 905 -20.50 23.17 -13.81
N PRO A 906 -21.31 22.16 -14.17
CA PRO A 906 -22.71 22.11 -13.77
C PRO A 906 -22.85 21.79 -12.28
N GLN A 907 -23.76 22.49 -11.60
CA GLN A 907 -24.07 22.27 -10.19
C GLN A 907 -24.95 21.01 -9.99
N ALA A 908 -24.86 20.41 -8.80
CA ALA A 908 -25.94 19.57 -8.29
C ALA A 908 -27.06 20.48 -7.72
N VAL A 909 -28.32 20.09 -7.91
CA VAL A 909 -29.51 20.83 -7.45
C VAL A 909 -29.83 20.47 -5.99
N ALA A 910 -30.37 21.43 -5.23
CA ALA A 910 -30.68 21.30 -3.81
C ALA A 910 -32.19 21.32 -3.50
N GLU A 911 -32.50 20.97 -2.25
CA GLU A 911 -33.72 21.27 -1.47
C GLU A 911 -35.04 20.54 -1.78
N PRO A 912 -35.99 20.50 -0.81
CA PRO A 912 -35.91 21.01 0.58
C PRO A 912 -36.14 19.95 1.68
N GLU A 913 -35.69 20.24 2.91
CA GLU A 913 -36.45 19.92 4.12
C GLU A 913 -36.56 21.15 5.02
N THR A 914 -37.70 21.30 5.69
CA THR A 914 -38.13 22.55 6.32
C THR A 914 -37.78 22.65 7.79
N LEU A 915 -37.27 23.82 8.20
CA LEU A 915 -37.28 24.22 9.60
C LEU A 915 -38.72 24.35 10.13
N THR A 916 -39.07 23.59 11.16
CA THR A 916 -40.09 23.98 12.14
C THR A 916 -39.40 24.49 13.40
N ALA A 917 -39.74 25.70 13.81
CA ALA A 917 -39.16 26.37 14.96
C ALA A 917 -40.04 26.24 16.21
N ALA A 918 -39.64 26.97 17.26
CA ALA A 918 -40.43 27.41 18.41
C ALA A 918 -40.65 26.42 19.58
N ASP A 919 -40.63 26.87 20.85
CA ASP A 919 -39.92 28.02 21.45
C ASP A 919 -39.99 27.93 23.00
N ALA A 920 -39.29 28.84 23.69
CA ALA A 920 -39.79 29.64 24.84
C ALA A 920 -40.18 28.97 26.18
N THR A 921 -39.99 29.62 27.35
CA THR A 921 -39.20 30.81 27.72
C THR A 921 -38.95 30.85 29.24
N ALA A 922 -38.15 31.84 29.66
CA ALA A 922 -38.18 32.54 30.95
C ALA A 922 -37.28 31.98 32.08
N GLN A 923 -36.64 32.82 32.89
CA GLN A 923 -36.72 34.29 33.00
C GLN A 923 -35.35 34.93 33.31
N ALA A 924 -35.19 36.24 33.09
CA ALA A 924 -33.92 36.96 33.20
C ALA A 924 -34.04 38.32 33.92
N ALA A 925 -32.99 38.71 34.66
CA ALA A 925 -32.66 40.02 35.25
C ALA A 925 -31.31 39.88 36.00
N GLU A 926 -30.37 40.85 36.07
CA GLU A 926 -30.12 42.07 35.27
C GLU A 926 -28.67 42.61 35.50
N THR A 927 -28.29 43.72 34.84
CA THR A 927 -27.17 44.65 35.12
C THR A 927 -25.67 44.23 35.10
N SER A 928 -25.01 44.52 33.96
CA SER A 928 -23.88 45.47 33.72
C SER A 928 -22.86 45.89 34.83
N ALA A 929 -21.63 46.37 34.53
CA ALA A 929 -20.72 46.30 33.35
C ALA A 929 -19.34 46.99 33.61
N GLU A 930 -18.30 46.55 32.89
CA GLU A 930 -17.11 47.29 32.38
C GLU A 930 -16.01 47.99 33.23
N ALA A 931 -14.81 48.00 32.60
CA ALA A 931 -13.73 49.01 32.62
C ALA A 931 -12.63 49.09 33.72
N ALA A 932 -11.47 49.60 33.27
CA ALA A 932 -10.21 49.99 33.94
C ALA A 932 -9.58 51.12 33.06
N PRO A 933 -8.36 51.69 33.27
CA PRO A 933 -7.34 51.47 34.32
C PRO A 933 -6.71 52.79 34.90
N ALA A 934 -5.54 52.65 35.56
CA ALA A 934 -4.49 53.68 35.80
C ALA A 934 -4.75 54.81 36.84
N ALA A 935 -3.66 55.26 37.49
CA ALA A 935 -3.59 56.47 38.32
C ALA A 935 -2.13 56.93 38.56
N GLU A 936 -1.89 58.25 38.48
CA GLU A 936 -0.74 58.96 39.07
C GLU A 936 -1.27 60.12 39.96
N ALA A 937 -0.39 60.74 40.76
CA ALA A 937 -0.69 61.83 41.71
C ALA A 937 -0.84 63.22 40.98
N PRO A 938 -1.26 64.36 41.60
CA PRO A 938 -0.89 64.80 42.96
C PRO A 938 -1.85 65.70 43.80
N ALA A 939 -1.49 65.83 45.09
CA ALA A 939 -1.49 67.00 46.00
C ALA A 939 -2.72 67.92 46.30
N SER A 940 -2.86 68.17 47.62
CA SER A 940 -3.14 69.48 48.31
C SER A 940 -4.56 69.85 48.77
N THR A 941 -4.71 70.02 50.11
CA THR A 941 -5.55 71.02 50.87
C THR A 941 -7.06 71.17 50.56
N ALA A 942 -8.00 71.39 51.49
CA ALA A 942 -8.06 71.62 52.96
C ALA A 942 -9.57 71.77 53.35
N SER A 943 -10.08 71.74 54.59
CA SER A 943 -9.65 71.30 55.94
C SER A 943 -10.87 71.38 56.92
N ALA A 944 -10.73 70.82 58.14
CA ALA A 944 -11.67 70.89 59.28
C ALA A 944 -12.99 70.08 59.16
N GLU A 945 -13.65 69.62 60.23
CA GLU A 945 -13.46 69.88 61.68
C GLU A 945 -13.69 68.60 62.55
N ALA A 946 -13.49 68.67 63.88
CA ALA A 946 -13.45 67.52 64.81
C ALA A 946 -14.84 67.18 65.43
N GLU A 947 -15.08 66.26 66.38
CA GLU A 947 -14.32 65.44 67.38
C GLU A 947 -15.23 64.20 67.74
N PRO A 948 -14.88 63.22 68.63
CA PRO A 948 -13.63 62.96 69.35
C PRO A 948 -13.08 61.52 69.19
N ALA A 949 -11.95 61.22 69.86
CA ALA A 949 -11.15 60.02 69.66
C ALA A 949 -11.45 58.84 70.61
N ALA A 950 -11.17 57.62 70.13
CA ALA A 950 -11.00 56.39 70.92
C ALA A 950 -9.53 55.91 70.80
N PRO A 951 -8.98 55.16 71.78
CA PRO A 951 -7.54 54.91 71.86
C PRO A 951 -7.02 53.96 70.78
N ALA A 952 -5.84 54.28 70.24
CA ALA A 952 -5.16 53.44 69.25
C ALA A 952 -4.64 52.12 69.86
N GLU A 953 -4.96 50.99 69.24
CA GLU A 953 -4.39 49.70 69.61
C GLU A 953 -2.88 49.66 69.27
N PRO A 954 -2.02 49.07 70.13
CA PRO A 954 -0.60 48.98 69.86
C PRO A 954 -0.32 48.00 68.72
N ALA A 955 0.46 48.42 67.72
CA ALA A 955 0.83 47.58 66.58
C ALA A 955 1.58 46.31 67.03
N LEU A 956 0.88 45.17 67.06
CA LEU A 956 1.42 43.90 67.53
C LEU A 956 2.35 43.27 66.47
N VAL A 957 3.54 42.86 66.90
CA VAL A 957 4.50 42.12 66.09
C VAL A 957 4.22 40.62 66.19
N GLU A 958 4.37 39.88 65.09
CA GLU A 958 4.26 38.42 65.09
C GLU A 958 5.58 37.77 65.54
N VAL A 959 5.55 37.21 66.75
CA VAL A 959 6.72 36.64 67.43
C VAL A 959 6.60 35.12 67.48
N TRP A 960 7.66 34.42 67.11
CA TRP A 960 7.70 32.97 66.98
C TRP A 960 8.54 32.32 68.08
N ARG A 961 7.99 31.31 68.77
CA ARG A 961 8.71 30.55 69.80
C ARG A 961 8.63 29.03 69.57
N PRO A 962 9.61 28.24 70.06
CA PRO A 962 9.51 26.78 70.01
C PRO A 962 8.25 26.29 70.75
N GLY A 963 7.52 25.34 70.16
CA GLY A 963 6.42 24.65 70.82
C GLY A 963 6.95 23.78 71.96
N GLY A 964 6.89 24.31 73.19
CA GLY A 964 7.33 23.58 74.38
C GLY A 964 6.55 22.29 74.59
N ARG A 965 7.22 21.26 75.14
CA ARG A 965 6.53 20.10 75.73
C ARG A 965 5.70 20.61 76.91
N GLY A 966 4.37 20.55 76.81
CA GLY A 966 3.50 20.71 77.95
C GLY A 966 3.71 19.55 78.93
N GLU A 967 3.67 19.85 80.23
CA GLU A 967 3.94 18.87 81.28
C GLU A 967 2.83 17.81 81.39
N GLU A 968 3.22 16.60 81.78
CA GLU A 968 2.30 15.50 82.04
C GLU A 968 1.46 15.76 83.31
N ARG A 969 0.25 16.33 83.14
CA ARG A 969 -0.78 16.14 84.17
C ARG A 969 -1.20 14.66 84.16
N ARG A 970 -0.64 13.92 85.13
CA ARG A 970 -0.83 12.48 85.34
C ARG A 970 -2.32 12.08 85.40
N PRO A 971 -2.67 10.86 84.96
CA PRO A 971 -4.05 10.42 84.82
C PRO A 971 -4.74 10.17 86.17
N ARG A 972 -6.07 10.34 86.20
CA ARG A 972 -6.93 9.79 87.26
C ARG A 972 -7.36 8.38 86.88
N HIS A 973 -7.27 7.45 87.84
CA HIS A 973 -7.55 6.02 87.63
C HIS A 973 -9.04 5.71 87.43
N GLU A 974 -9.32 4.78 86.53
CA GLU A 974 -10.21 3.62 86.74
C GLU A 974 -9.61 2.43 85.96
N ARG A 975 -9.04 1.43 86.65
CA ARG A 975 -9.70 0.21 87.16
C ARG A 975 -10.27 -0.67 86.05
N GLY A 976 -9.45 -1.60 85.55
CA GLY A 976 -9.88 -2.61 84.57
C GLY A 976 -8.77 -3.60 84.23
N GLY A 977 -8.38 -4.47 85.18
CA GLY A 977 -7.30 -5.42 84.92
C GLY A 977 -7.41 -6.73 85.68
N ARG A 978 -7.60 -7.83 84.93
CA ARG A 978 -6.78 -9.05 85.01
C ARG A 978 -7.24 -10.15 84.04
N HIS A 979 -6.23 -10.94 83.61
CA HIS A 979 -6.30 -12.27 82.97
C HIS A 979 -6.93 -12.33 81.55
N ARG A 980 -6.22 -12.74 80.48
CA ARG A 980 -5.33 -13.92 80.23
C ARG A 980 -6.14 -15.15 79.79
N HIS A 981 -6.51 -15.20 78.51
CA HIS A 981 -7.11 -16.39 77.91
C HIS A 981 -6.06 -17.46 77.55
N GLY A 982 -6.34 -18.69 77.99
CA GLY A 982 -5.80 -19.93 77.42
C GLY A 982 -6.74 -20.54 76.40
N ARG A 983 -6.31 -21.63 75.75
CA ARG A 983 -6.88 -22.23 74.53
C ARG A 983 -7.75 -23.47 74.80
N ALA A 984 -9.05 -23.40 74.48
CA ALA A 984 -9.98 -24.52 74.22
C ALA A 984 -11.20 -23.92 73.45
N GLN A 985 -11.83 -24.46 72.39
CA GLN A 985 -12.22 -25.81 71.94
C GLN A 985 -13.69 -26.16 72.28
N ARG A 986 -14.46 -26.57 71.24
CA ARG A 986 -15.86 -27.12 71.19
C ARG A 986 -17.03 -26.18 70.80
N GLN A 987 -17.52 -26.40 69.57
CA GLN A 987 -18.89 -26.82 69.17
C GLN A 987 -20.18 -26.07 69.58
N ASP A 988 -20.87 -25.60 68.53
CA ASP A 988 -22.27 -25.88 68.10
C ASP A 988 -23.52 -25.21 68.75
N GLY A 989 -24.47 -24.82 67.88
CA GLY A 989 -25.78 -24.20 68.16
C GLY A 989 -25.92 -22.79 67.52
N ALA A 990 -26.26 -22.62 66.23
CA ALA A 990 -27.59 -22.70 65.59
C ALA A 990 -28.64 -21.73 66.20
N GLY A 991 -29.24 -20.75 65.50
CA GLY A 991 -29.16 -20.26 64.10
C GLY A 991 -29.87 -18.89 63.98
N ALA A 992 -30.37 -18.34 62.86
CA ALA A 992 -30.35 -18.67 61.42
C ALA A 992 -30.86 -17.44 60.58
N GLU A 993 -30.72 -17.48 59.24
CA GLU A 993 -31.35 -16.59 58.21
C GLU A 993 -31.00 -15.06 58.22
N ALA A 994 -30.78 -14.33 57.10
CA ALA A 994 -30.79 -14.65 55.65
C ALA A 994 -29.72 -13.84 54.84
N GLN A 995 -29.75 -13.96 53.50
CA GLN A 995 -28.77 -13.52 52.48
C GLN A 995 -28.88 -12.02 52.03
N PRO A 996 -28.02 -11.43 51.12
CA PRO A 996 -27.00 -12.05 50.24
C PRO A 996 -25.62 -11.34 50.03
N ALA A 997 -24.62 -12.16 49.64
CA ALA A 997 -23.42 -11.88 48.80
C ALA A 997 -22.38 -10.81 49.27
N GLN A 998 -21.07 -10.87 48.95
CA GLN A 998 -20.30 -11.73 48.02
C GLN A 998 -18.80 -11.79 48.43
N GLU A 999 -18.16 -12.97 48.55
CA GLU A 999 -16.70 -13.25 48.34
C GLU A 999 -16.32 -14.70 48.77
N GLY A 1000 -15.17 -15.24 48.30
CA GLY A 1000 -14.57 -16.49 48.84
C GLY A 1000 -13.79 -17.39 47.85
N LYS A 1001 -12.77 -18.14 48.32
CA LYS A 1001 -11.88 -19.00 47.49
C LYS A 1001 -11.63 -20.42 48.06
N LYS A 1002 -11.59 -21.41 47.15
CA LYS A 1002 -10.82 -22.69 47.14
C LYS A 1002 -11.08 -23.85 48.14
N GLN A 1003 -11.43 -25.01 47.53
CA GLN A 1003 -10.91 -26.39 47.72
C GLN A 1003 -11.19 -27.22 49.01
N GLY A 1004 -11.68 -28.45 48.80
CA GLY A 1004 -11.81 -29.57 49.77
C GLY A 1004 -12.33 -30.85 49.08
N GLU A 1005 -12.12 -32.05 49.66
CA GLU A 1005 -12.49 -33.36 49.04
C GLU A 1005 -13.60 -34.15 49.79
N LYS A 1006 -14.11 -35.21 49.11
CA LYS A 1006 -14.60 -36.53 49.59
C LYS A 1006 -16.07 -36.74 50.03
N GLN A 1007 -16.66 -37.76 49.38
CA GLN A 1007 -17.68 -38.74 49.84
C GLN A 1007 -19.10 -38.22 50.19
N GLY A 1008 -20.19 -38.97 49.94
CA GLY A 1008 -20.36 -40.25 49.22
C GLY A 1008 -21.76 -40.88 49.42
N GLU A 1009 -22.20 -41.75 48.49
CA GLU A 1009 -23.51 -42.47 48.47
C GLU A 1009 -24.76 -41.58 48.23
N LYS A 1010 -25.88 -41.99 47.58
CA LYS A 1010 -26.39 -43.23 46.92
C LYS A 1010 -27.60 -42.79 46.01
N GLN A 1011 -28.32 -43.56 45.17
CA GLN A 1011 -28.41 -45.00 44.82
C GLN A 1011 -29.08 -45.19 43.43
N GLY A 1012 -28.75 -46.26 42.68
CA GLY A 1012 -29.61 -46.87 41.62
C GLY A 1012 -29.58 -46.24 40.21
N GLU A 1013 -29.67 -46.98 39.09
CA GLU A 1013 -29.69 -48.45 38.87
C GLU A 1013 -29.07 -48.84 37.50
N LYS A 1014 -28.54 -50.08 37.38
CA LYS A 1014 -28.52 -51.03 36.22
C LYS A 1014 -28.04 -50.54 34.83
N GLN A 1015 -27.28 -51.26 33.99
CA GLN A 1015 -26.65 -52.61 33.91
C GLN A 1015 -25.41 -52.47 32.98
N GLY A 1016 -24.39 -53.35 32.94
CA GLY A 1016 -24.06 -54.52 33.76
C GLY A 1016 -22.84 -55.30 33.20
N GLU A 1017 -22.03 -55.88 34.10
CA GLU A 1017 -21.16 -57.08 33.90
C GLU A 1017 -19.97 -57.07 32.90
N LYS A 1018 -19.05 -58.06 32.91
CA LYS A 1018 -18.12 -58.52 33.97
C LYS A 1018 -17.14 -59.60 33.44
N GLN A 1019 -15.85 -59.51 33.79
CA GLN A 1019 -14.87 -60.64 33.89
C GLN A 1019 -14.60 -61.45 32.57
N GLY A 1020 -13.57 -62.29 32.43
CA GLY A 1020 -12.35 -62.52 33.22
C GLY A 1020 -11.52 -63.74 32.76
N GLU A 1021 -10.26 -63.83 33.22
CA GLU A 1021 -9.43 -65.05 33.40
C GLU A 1021 -8.71 -65.80 32.23
N ARG A 1022 -7.36 -65.79 32.32
CA ARG A 1022 -6.38 -66.95 32.34
C ARG A 1022 -5.56 -67.41 31.10
N HIS A 1023 -4.22 -67.46 31.36
CA HIS A 1023 -3.11 -68.28 30.81
C HIS A 1023 -2.93 -68.44 29.26
N GLY A 1024 -1.75 -68.27 28.65
CA GLY A 1024 -0.35 -68.02 29.10
C GLY A 1024 0.56 -67.68 27.88
N ASP A 1025 1.87 -67.93 27.77
CA ASP A 1025 2.93 -68.45 28.67
C ASP A 1025 4.36 -68.18 28.06
N LYS A 1026 5.44 -68.39 28.84
CA LYS A 1026 6.88 -68.56 28.48
C LYS A 1026 7.69 -67.54 27.63
N ARG A 1027 8.71 -66.96 28.32
CA ARG A 1027 10.13 -66.72 27.92
C ARG A 1027 10.45 -65.53 26.96
N GLU A 1028 11.15 -64.47 27.41
CA GLU A 1028 12.63 -64.29 27.63
C GLU A 1028 13.45 -64.08 26.32
N ARG A 1029 14.38 -63.12 26.14
CA ARG A 1029 14.92 -62.01 26.98
C ARG A 1029 15.60 -60.88 26.15
N HIS A 1030 15.42 -59.63 26.58
CA HIS A 1030 16.32 -58.44 26.56
C HIS A 1030 17.35 -58.07 25.43
N ARG A 1031 17.27 -56.76 25.06
CA ARG A 1031 18.35 -55.73 24.93
C ARG A 1031 19.33 -55.70 23.73
N HIS A 1032 18.98 -54.87 22.73
CA HIS A 1032 19.56 -53.52 22.48
C HIS A 1032 21.05 -53.24 22.79
N HIS A 1033 21.90 -53.03 21.76
CA HIS A 1033 22.73 -51.82 21.51
C HIS A 1033 23.75 -52.02 20.36
N GLY A 1034 24.45 -50.94 19.94
CA GLY A 1034 25.77 -51.02 19.30
C GLY A 1034 25.91 -50.35 17.92
N ARG A 1035 27.01 -49.62 17.70
CA ARG A 1035 27.36 -48.96 16.43
C ARG A 1035 28.76 -49.41 15.94
N ARG A 1036 28.83 -49.66 14.63
CA ARG A 1036 29.92 -49.29 13.68
C ARG A 1036 31.27 -50.04 13.61
N ASP A 1037 31.81 -49.89 12.39
CA ASP A 1037 33.19 -50.00 11.89
C ASP A 1037 33.91 -51.37 11.85
N PHE A 1038 34.46 -51.74 10.68
CA PHE A 1038 35.92 -51.68 10.40
C PHE A 1038 36.25 -51.92 8.90
N ARG A 1039 37.55 -52.02 8.54
CA ARG A 1039 38.11 -51.95 7.17
C ARG A 1039 38.36 -53.31 6.48
N LYS A 1040 38.40 -53.24 5.12
CA LYS A 1040 39.21 -53.99 4.10
C LYS A 1040 40.54 -54.64 4.57
N PRO A 1041 41.22 -55.54 3.79
CA PRO A 1041 40.97 -56.00 2.39
C PRO A 1041 41.16 -57.52 2.10
N GLY A 1042 40.99 -57.98 0.84
CA GLY A 1042 41.79 -59.13 0.30
C GLY A 1042 41.21 -60.00 -0.85
N ALA A 1043 41.91 -60.04 -2.00
CA ALA A 1043 41.95 -61.09 -3.06
C ALA A 1043 40.70 -61.49 -3.90
N ALA A 1044 40.96 -62.13 -5.05
CA ALA A 1044 40.01 -62.70 -6.05
C ALA A 1044 40.56 -64.07 -6.56
N PRO A 1045 39.86 -64.88 -7.41
CA PRO A 1045 40.01 -64.72 -8.88
C PRO A 1045 38.88 -65.28 -9.82
N ALA A 1046 39.07 -65.07 -11.14
CA ALA A 1046 38.68 -65.90 -12.32
C ALA A 1046 37.32 -65.74 -13.08
N ASP A 1047 37.41 -65.72 -14.42
CA ASP A 1047 36.35 -65.70 -15.47
C ASP A 1047 36.15 -67.07 -16.17
N PRO A 1048 35.35 -67.21 -17.26
CA PRO A 1048 35.97 -67.16 -18.62
C PRO A 1048 35.12 -66.74 -19.88
N ALA A 1049 35.79 -66.09 -20.85
CA ALA A 1049 35.60 -66.10 -22.33
C ALA A 1049 34.31 -65.46 -22.97
N VAL A 1050 34.18 -65.10 -24.27
CA VAL A 1050 34.94 -65.38 -25.54
C VAL A 1050 35.17 -64.06 -26.37
N ALA A 1051 35.68 -64.13 -27.62
CA ALA A 1051 36.50 -63.11 -28.32
C ALA A 1051 35.91 -62.48 -29.64
N PRO A 1052 36.57 -61.45 -30.26
CA PRO A 1052 36.10 -60.69 -31.44
C PRO A 1052 36.88 -61.01 -32.75
N PRO A 1053 36.67 -60.25 -33.84
CA PRO A 1053 37.60 -59.17 -34.27
C PRO A 1053 36.82 -57.91 -34.79
N GLU A 1054 37.34 -56.75 -35.28
CA GLU A 1054 38.66 -56.08 -35.49
C GLU A 1054 38.37 -54.53 -35.67
N ALA A 1055 39.22 -53.54 -35.95
CA ALA A 1055 40.66 -53.37 -36.24
C ALA A 1055 41.19 -51.99 -35.69
N ALA A 1056 42.09 -51.27 -36.41
CA ALA A 1056 42.76 -50.02 -35.99
C ALA A 1056 43.18 -49.14 -37.24
N PRO A 1057 43.99 -48.03 -37.21
CA PRO A 1057 45.12 -47.71 -36.29
C PRO A 1057 45.42 -46.24 -35.86
N ALA A 1058 46.12 -46.11 -34.70
CA ALA A 1058 47.22 -45.16 -34.37
C ALA A 1058 46.95 -43.62 -34.30
N ARG A 1059 47.70 -42.78 -33.54
CA ARG A 1059 48.75 -42.91 -32.47
C ARG A 1059 48.90 -41.56 -31.71
N GLU A 1060 49.50 -41.57 -30.52
CA GLU A 1060 49.96 -40.37 -29.74
C GLU A 1060 51.45 -40.02 -30.08
N PRO A 1061 52.20 -39.11 -29.36
CA PRO A 1061 51.85 -38.10 -28.34
C PRO A 1061 52.57 -36.72 -28.49
N SER A 1062 52.34 -35.78 -27.54
CA SER A 1062 53.18 -34.60 -27.20
C SER A 1062 53.31 -33.47 -28.29
N GLN A 1063 53.90 -32.28 -28.09
CA GLN A 1063 54.75 -31.69 -27.03
C GLN A 1063 54.70 -30.13 -27.08
N GLU A 1064 54.80 -29.42 -25.93
CA GLU A 1064 55.19 -27.99 -25.80
C GLU A 1064 54.31 -26.90 -26.51
N GLN A 1065 54.44 -25.58 -26.33
CA GLN A 1065 55.29 -24.72 -25.46
C GLN A 1065 54.53 -23.44 -24.99
N ARG A 1066 55.21 -22.54 -24.27
CA ARG A 1066 54.77 -21.15 -23.95
C ARG A 1066 54.82 -20.27 -25.23
N GLY A 1067 54.22 -19.09 -25.38
CA GLY A 1067 53.59 -18.12 -24.46
C GLY A 1067 54.17 -16.70 -24.72
N ASP A 1068 53.45 -15.62 -24.37
CA ASP A 1068 53.78 -14.20 -24.67
C ASP A 1068 53.76 -13.85 -26.20
N ARG A 1069 53.56 -12.61 -26.71
CA ARG A 1069 52.96 -11.36 -26.19
C ARG A 1069 52.78 -10.34 -27.35
N ARG A 1070 52.14 -9.18 -27.08
CA ARG A 1070 52.21 -7.90 -27.86
C ARG A 1070 51.56 -7.93 -29.26
N GLU A 1071 51.26 -6.81 -29.93
CA GLU A 1071 51.35 -5.37 -29.58
C GLU A 1071 50.16 -4.57 -30.19
N ARG A 1072 50.01 -3.29 -29.81
CA ARG A 1072 49.30 -2.26 -30.61
C ARG A 1072 50.20 -1.77 -31.75
N LEU A 1073 49.64 -1.10 -32.77
CA LEU A 1073 49.92 0.31 -33.12
C LEU A 1073 49.23 0.73 -34.44
N GLU A 1074 48.91 2.02 -34.55
CA GLU A 1074 48.84 2.93 -35.73
C GLU A 1074 48.18 2.46 -37.07
N GLY A 1075 47.53 3.31 -37.88
CA GLY A 1075 47.33 4.77 -37.78
C GLY A 1075 47.92 5.52 -38.99
N LYS A 1076 47.10 5.91 -39.97
CA LYS A 1076 47.44 6.97 -40.95
C LYS A 1076 46.27 7.48 -41.78
N ASP A 1077 46.30 8.78 -42.03
CA ASP A 1077 45.27 9.58 -42.70
C ASP A 1077 45.44 9.66 -44.23
N ARG A 1078 44.44 10.22 -44.91
CA ARG A 1078 44.64 11.11 -46.07
C ARG A 1078 43.40 11.94 -46.40
N ASP A 1079 43.57 13.25 -46.42
CA ASP A 1079 42.54 14.24 -46.72
C ASP A 1079 42.18 14.32 -48.22
N ARG A 1080 41.00 14.88 -48.51
CA ARG A 1080 40.95 16.05 -49.41
C ARG A 1080 39.73 16.93 -49.20
N ASP A 1081 39.99 18.23 -49.14
CA ASP A 1081 39.02 19.29 -48.85
C ASP A 1081 38.68 20.13 -50.11
N ASN A 1082 37.64 20.97 -49.98
CA ASN A 1082 37.06 21.98 -50.90
C ASN A 1082 35.83 21.54 -51.73
N ASN A 1083 34.76 22.34 -51.80
CA ASN A 1083 34.81 23.82 -51.89
C ASN A 1083 33.69 24.57 -51.13
N LYS A 1084 33.94 25.85 -50.85
CA LYS A 1084 32.93 26.90 -50.56
C LYS A 1084 32.36 27.40 -51.92
N ARG A 1085 31.39 28.33 -52.07
CA ARG A 1085 30.69 29.36 -51.27
C ARG A 1085 29.35 29.60 -52.06
N GLU A 1086 28.29 30.32 -51.69
CA GLU A 1086 28.12 31.69 -51.15
C GLU A 1086 26.75 31.88 -50.44
N LYS A 1087 26.53 33.07 -49.86
CA LYS A 1087 25.21 33.62 -49.48
C LYS A 1087 24.89 34.80 -50.41
N PHE A 1088 23.62 35.16 -50.61
CA PHE A 1088 23.06 36.44 -50.13
C PHE A 1088 21.57 36.64 -50.48
N GLY A 1089 20.86 37.37 -49.62
CA GLY A 1089 19.67 38.17 -49.94
C GLY A 1089 18.32 37.45 -50.12
N GLU A 1090 17.18 38.07 -49.82
CA GLU A 1090 16.95 39.21 -48.91
C GLU A 1090 15.47 39.20 -48.44
N ARG A 1091 15.16 39.85 -47.31
CA ARG A 1091 13.78 40.15 -46.91
C ARG A 1091 13.49 41.63 -47.13
N GLN A 1092 12.44 41.93 -47.89
CA GLN A 1092 11.73 43.21 -47.81
C GLN A 1092 10.22 42.96 -47.77
N GLY A 1093 9.47 43.90 -47.18
CA GLY A 1093 8.03 43.82 -47.06
C GLY A 1093 7.43 45.12 -46.54
N GLU A 1094 6.64 45.76 -47.40
CA GLU A 1094 5.84 46.96 -47.16
C GLU A 1094 4.67 46.94 -48.16
N ARG A 1095 3.51 47.61 -47.99
CA ARG A 1095 2.71 48.02 -46.81
C ARG A 1095 1.51 48.81 -47.39
N ARG A 1096 0.29 48.60 -46.87
CA ARG A 1096 -0.83 49.57 -46.85
C ARG A 1096 -1.44 49.99 -48.21
N ASP A 1097 -2.66 50.54 -48.32
CA ASP A 1097 -3.98 50.36 -47.65
C ASP A 1097 -5.01 50.59 -48.82
N ASP A 1098 -6.27 51.08 -48.81
CA ASP A 1098 -7.26 51.55 -47.84
C ASP A 1098 -8.65 51.64 -48.54
N ARG A 1099 -9.79 51.61 -47.79
CA ARG A 1099 -11.16 52.10 -48.16
C ARG A 1099 -11.90 51.46 -49.39
N ASP A 1100 -13.23 51.40 -49.49
CA ASP A 1100 -14.34 51.90 -48.64
C ASP A 1100 -15.71 51.17 -48.88
N ARG A 1101 -16.56 51.17 -47.85
CA ARG A 1101 -18.05 51.12 -47.76
C ARG A 1101 -18.96 50.57 -48.90
N ARG A 1102 -19.85 49.64 -48.52
CA ARG A 1102 -21.34 49.79 -48.34
C ARG A 1102 -21.90 48.44 -47.84
N ASP A 1103 -22.57 48.28 -46.70
CA ASP A 1103 -23.70 48.98 -46.08
C ASP A 1103 -25.08 48.73 -46.73
N ARG A 1104 -25.84 47.79 -46.12
CA ARG A 1104 -27.28 47.88 -45.76
C ARG A 1104 -27.74 46.55 -45.16
N GLY A 1105 -28.35 46.57 -43.98
CA GLY A 1105 -29.10 45.42 -43.43
C GLY A 1105 -30.54 45.79 -43.08
N ARG A 1106 -31.37 44.83 -42.66
CA ARG A 1106 -32.53 45.10 -41.79
C ARG A 1106 -33.20 43.88 -41.14
N ASP A 1107 -33.39 44.01 -39.82
CA ASP A 1107 -34.63 43.78 -39.05
C ASP A 1107 -35.47 42.47 -39.19
N ARG A 1108 -35.54 41.73 -38.06
CA ARG A 1108 -36.75 41.35 -37.27
C ARG A 1108 -37.44 39.97 -37.34
N ASP A 1109 -37.22 39.20 -36.26
CA ASP A 1109 -38.11 39.09 -35.06
C ASP A 1109 -39.49 38.37 -35.13
N LYS A 1110 -39.64 37.33 -34.27
CA LYS A 1110 -40.88 36.72 -33.67
C LYS A 1110 -42.00 36.14 -34.55
N GLY A 1111 -42.67 35.09 -34.01
CA GLY A 1111 -44.11 34.88 -34.27
C GLY A 1111 -44.67 33.47 -34.02
N ARG A 1112 -45.30 33.26 -32.86
CA ARG A 1112 -45.92 31.99 -32.42
C ARG A 1112 -47.36 31.82 -32.97
N ASP A 1113 -47.76 30.56 -33.23
CA ASP A 1113 -49.11 29.96 -33.07
C ASP A 1113 -50.37 30.40 -33.90
N LYS A 1114 -51.00 29.37 -34.50
CA LYS A 1114 -52.46 29.02 -34.54
C LYS A 1114 -53.44 29.47 -35.67
N ARG A 1115 -54.06 28.41 -36.24
CA ARG A 1115 -55.45 28.23 -36.74
C ARG A 1115 -55.81 28.84 -38.11
N ASP A 1116 -56.16 28.01 -39.09
CA ASP A 1116 -57.51 27.48 -39.47
C ASP A 1116 -58.09 28.34 -40.63
N ARG A 1117 -58.81 27.86 -41.65
CA ARG A 1117 -59.62 26.63 -41.80
C ARG A 1117 -59.91 26.31 -43.31
N GLU A 1118 -60.80 25.32 -43.52
CA GLU A 1118 -61.51 24.92 -44.76
C GLU A 1118 -60.86 23.80 -45.61
N SER A 1119 -61.60 22.80 -46.11
CA SER A 1119 -63.01 22.44 -45.86
C SER A 1119 -63.29 20.94 -46.11
N GLY A 1120 -64.39 20.42 -45.55
CA GLY A 1120 -64.93 19.09 -45.83
C GLY A 1120 -66.37 18.95 -45.35
N PRO A 1121 -67.15 18.03 -45.94
CA PRO A 1121 -68.01 17.16 -45.11
C PRO A 1121 -68.18 15.73 -45.70
N ALA A 1122 -68.79 14.74 -45.06
CA ALA A 1122 -68.95 14.33 -43.64
C ALA A 1122 -69.79 13.02 -43.60
N LEU A 1123 -69.72 12.20 -42.54
CA LEU A 1123 -70.88 11.40 -42.04
C LEU A 1123 -70.63 10.72 -40.66
N ARG A 1124 -71.71 10.32 -39.97
CA ARG A 1124 -71.84 10.06 -38.51
C ARG A 1124 -73.09 9.18 -38.21
N HIS A 1125 -73.30 8.47 -37.07
CA HIS A 1125 -72.47 8.07 -35.91
C HIS A 1125 -73.20 7.05 -34.99
N TYR A 1126 -72.44 6.20 -34.26
CA TYR A 1126 -72.70 5.65 -32.90
C TYR A 1126 -73.82 4.63 -32.56
N ALA A 1127 -73.57 3.93 -31.43
CA ALA A 1127 -74.51 3.37 -30.41
C ALA A 1127 -75.03 1.90 -30.45
N THR A 1128 -74.23 1.00 -29.84
CA THR A 1128 -74.57 -0.05 -28.83
C THR A 1128 -76.01 -0.57 -28.59
N SER A 1129 -76.16 -1.90 -28.47
CA SER A 1129 -77.13 -2.61 -27.57
C SER A 1129 -76.61 -4.02 -27.17
N GLN A 1130 -77.35 -4.82 -26.36
CA GLN A 1130 -76.83 -5.99 -25.61
C GLN A 1130 -77.43 -7.37 -25.96
N ASN A 1131 -76.61 -8.43 -25.80
CA ASN A 1131 -76.85 -9.86 -25.43
C ASN A 1131 -78.25 -10.52 -25.52
N PRO A 1132 -78.26 -11.83 -25.85
CA PRO A 1132 -78.47 -12.83 -24.78
C PRO A 1132 -77.35 -13.91 -24.68
N ARG A 1133 -77.54 -14.90 -23.79
CA ARG A 1133 -76.53 -15.87 -23.29
C ARG A 1133 -76.65 -17.26 -23.94
N GLU A 1134 -75.56 -18.04 -23.93
CA GLU A 1134 -75.62 -19.46 -23.51
C GLU A 1134 -74.29 -19.98 -22.91
N ARG A 1135 -74.24 -21.27 -22.52
CA ARG A 1135 -73.19 -21.92 -21.71
C ARG A 1135 -72.48 -23.02 -22.56
N GLY A 1136 -71.25 -23.48 -22.29
CA GLY A 1136 -70.23 -23.15 -21.28
C GLY A 1136 -69.22 -24.31 -21.16
N SER A 1137 -67.96 -24.04 -20.80
CA SER A 1137 -66.94 -25.08 -20.51
C SER A 1137 -65.86 -24.55 -19.55
N SER A 1138 -65.14 -25.45 -18.88
CA SER A 1138 -64.23 -25.14 -17.76
C SER A 1138 -62.84 -24.67 -18.18
N ALA A 1139 -62.26 -23.71 -17.44
CA ALA A 1139 -60.85 -23.36 -17.53
C ALA A 1139 -59.95 -24.43 -16.88
N ASP A 1140 -58.76 -24.64 -17.44
CA ASP A 1140 -57.78 -25.64 -17.00
C ASP A 1140 -57.10 -25.25 -15.66
N PRO A 1141 -57.22 -26.05 -14.58
CA PRO A 1141 -56.58 -25.78 -13.30
C PRO A 1141 -55.05 -25.87 -13.30
N ASN A 1142 -54.42 -26.41 -14.36
CA ASN A 1142 -52.96 -26.44 -14.51
C ASN A 1142 -52.37 -25.24 -15.27
N SER A 1143 -53.18 -24.29 -15.73
CA SER A 1143 -52.71 -23.07 -16.39
C SER A 1143 -51.72 -22.27 -15.52
N PRO A 1144 -50.50 -21.94 -16.00
CA PRO A 1144 -49.53 -21.15 -15.25
C PRO A 1144 -50.06 -19.79 -14.76
N PHE A 1145 -51.00 -19.21 -15.52
CA PHE A 1145 -51.61 -17.92 -15.21
C PHE A 1145 -52.54 -17.97 -13.98
N ALA A 1146 -53.16 -19.12 -13.68
CA ALA A 1146 -53.99 -19.28 -12.49
C ALA A 1146 -53.15 -19.20 -11.19
N LYS A 1147 -51.95 -19.80 -11.21
CA LYS A 1147 -51.01 -19.76 -10.08
C LYS A 1147 -50.45 -18.34 -9.85
N LEU A 1148 -50.18 -17.59 -10.93
CA LEU A 1148 -49.78 -16.18 -10.85
C LEU A 1148 -50.90 -15.26 -10.33
N ALA A 1149 -52.16 -15.54 -10.67
CA ALA A 1149 -53.30 -14.79 -10.13
C ALA A 1149 -53.43 -14.99 -8.60
N ALA A 1150 -53.43 -16.25 -8.14
CA ALA A 1150 -53.52 -16.58 -6.73
C ALA A 1150 -52.37 -15.99 -5.89
N LEU A 1151 -51.13 -16.03 -6.39
CA LEU A 1151 -49.98 -15.45 -5.70
C LEU A 1151 -50.10 -13.92 -5.55
N LYS A 1152 -50.63 -13.24 -6.58
CA LYS A 1152 -50.87 -11.80 -6.57
C LYS A 1152 -51.98 -11.38 -5.59
N GLU A 1153 -52.99 -12.22 -5.42
CA GLU A 1153 -54.08 -12.00 -4.47
C GLU A 1153 -53.63 -12.24 -3.02
N GLN A 1154 -52.83 -13.28 -2.76
CA GLN A 1154 -52.20 -13.48 -1.44
C GLN A 1154 -51.29 -12.32 -1.02
N LEU A 1155 -50.46 -11.81 -1.93
CA LEU A 1155 -49.58 -10.66 -1.65
C LEU A 1155 -50.34 -9.35 -1.43
N ALA A 1156 -51.56 -9.20 -1.97
CA ALA A 1156 -52.41 -8.04 -1.74
C ALA A 1156 -53.16 -8.09 -0.40
N GLY A 1157 -53.47 -9.28 0.12
CA GLY A 1157 -54.25 -9.47 1.34
C GLY A 1157 -53.48 -9.33 2.66
N GLY A 1158 -52.15 -9.52 2.65
CA GLY A 1158 -51.37 -9.71 3.87
C GLY A 1158 -51.25 -8.51 4.82
N ASN A 1159 -51.47 -7.28 4.35
CA ASN A 1159 -51.08 -6.07 5.09
C ASN A 1159 -52.17 -5.46 6.00
N ARG A 1160 -53.00 -6.32 6.65
CA ARG A 1160 -54.03 -5.91 7.64
C ARG A 1160 -54.33 -6.98 8.70
N LYS A 1161 -53.40 -7.22 9.64
CA LYS A 1161 -53.64 -7.35 11.10
C LYS A 1161 -52.39 -7.82 11.84
N GLU A 1162 -52.26 -7.33 13.07
CA GLU A 1162 -51.25 -7.66 14.11
C GLU A 1162 -49.79 -7.32 13.74
#